data_AF-A0AAD6NDU7-F1
#
_entry.id   AF-A0AAD6NDU7-F1
#
_cell.length_a   1.000
_cell.length_b   1.000
_cell.length_c   1.000
_cell.angle_alpha   90.00
_cell.angle_beta   90.00
_cell.angle_gamma   90.00
#
_symmetry.space_group_name_H-M   'P 1'
#
loop_
_entity.id
_entity.type
_entity.pdbx_description
1 polymer ?
#
loop_
_entity_poly.entity_id
_entity_poly.type
_entity_poly.pdbx_seq_one_letter_code
_entity_poly.pdbx_strand_id
1 'polypeptide(L)'
;MQVTRSPTTLGTKSNAMLTEQKRRHNGQPQACEPCRKAKIRCDHANPRCARCARRSLDCVYHPAPMTKRRLPNSHTPIRFEVMPPADLLTTPAVPSDVNLPLESQVSVEVAASPAQPGSAASSGTTGRSSGSKRNMLFREEPGRHETTRFSAVFFENQDSLGPVILGATRSSDTQDRETDVTARPRLELAVRTLLNFPTARTCDMLMTGIHQMYDVWLSPTMIQQCLDQVWTVYGSELGEHRTRDSVLKMANDIFLNHKRPQSTPGYNADSGFDRVDWMNWFGGSYLRWEMIGILFSWAGIAFRCKQEWDPVFELVEQHGRDRNTAADRMRECAAACVRLCEENFELSDIMVICMKNSSRLQSIIINDESDRIRVDYGTVRSAFISAGLHRLAPLKEVTPFSQHRASIASSMYYQDKCHSLFNARPPMLSDRYCQCPLPLDLSEEDVYGGRDRLAAALARLDSNGWNTDGRIYTTTWIRALAMLSPIREGILELSLSVNLKFTKLQTEDLIVQLEKIVASYPPHIQYHSNMEWPSHSKWSFHGQSAHEMYIITRIQLDVLQCKFLLERLIVSRGFNDGQGLFDIAKETISVIVFLWLNRDKLQELHHAFDWIAVSYGMPCAGILCVELLRASNLAPPAPTNESSSPAAVHEPVRFSRSEIVQKLIMFKALLDWIRPTDNNVRLCGKFKKVLQRIIDTVFDSMGSVSGAHLQHNPSELPFQRQYGAQDPRSQEENISTVIDSQHDVDPELTTINDMDWLNTVDWTQGSWLEQSNPSFLLSDLS
;
A
#
# COMPACT_ATOMS: atom_id res chain seq x y z
N MET A 1 18.45 -2.61 -71.75
CA MET A 1 19.23 -3.82 -72.06
C MET A 1 20.59 -3.69 -71.37
N GLN A 2 20.84 -4.57 -70.40
CA GLN A 2 22.10 -5.03 -69.75
C GLN A 2 23.25 -4.02 -69.45
N VAL A 3 23.69 -3.82 -68.19
CA VAL A 3 24.50 -4.73 -67.31
C VAL A 3 25.92 -4.89 -67.88
N THR A 4 27.06 -4.71 -67.20
CA THR A 4 27.52 -4.34 -65.84
C THR A 4 29.04 -4.15 -65.94
N ARG A 5 29.67 -3.46 -64.98
CA ARG A 5 31.12 -3.58 -64.72
C ARG A 5 31.39 -3.69 -63.22
N SER A 6 32.18 -4.68 -62.83
CA SER A 6 33.12 -4.58 -61.70
C SER A 6 34.41 -3.92 -62.20
N PRO A 7 35.31 -3.43 -61.31
CA PRO A 7 36.53 -4.23 -61.05
C PRO A 7 37.29 -3.98 -59.71
N THR A 8 38.33 -4.82 -59.48
CA THR A 8 39.69 -4.53 -58.91
C THR A 8 39.87 -4.09 -57.43
N THR A 9 40.98 -4.29 -56.69
CA THR A 9 42.13 -5.23 -56.56
C THR A 9 43.01 -4.76 -55.36
N LEU A 10 43.75 -5.69 -54.73
CA LEU A 10 45.12 -5.57 -54.12
C LEU A 10 45.41 -4.66 -52.88
N GLY A 11 45.48 -5.30 -51.69
CA GLY A 11 46.69 -5.55 -50.87
C GLY A 11 47.39 -4.44 -50.04
N THR A 12 47.41 -4.56 -48.69
CA THR A 12 48.56 -4.14 -47.83
C THR A 12 48.55 -4.73 -46.40
N LYS A 13 49.72 -5.27 -45.99
CA LYS A 13 50.42 -5.34 -44.68
C LYS A 13 49.69 -5.73 -43.37
N SER A 14 50.27 -6.75 -42.73
CA SER A 14 50.03 -7.28 -41.39
C SER A 14 50.66 -6.42 -40.27
N ASN A 15 49.89 -6.21 -39.19
CA ASN A 15 50.39 -5.78 -37.88
C ASN A 15 49.66 -6.59 -36.80
N ALA A 16 50.41 -7.21 -35.90
CA ALA A 16 49.91 -8.07 -34.83
C ALA A 16 49.21 -7.23 -33.74
N MET A 17 47.91 -7.46 -33.51
CA MET A 17 47.17 -6.89 -32.37
C MET A 17 47.40 -7.74 -31.11
N LEU A 18 48.15 -7.19 -30.15
CA LEU A 18 48.09 -7.58 -28.74
C LEU A 18 46.65 -7.31 -28.24
N THR A 19 45.90 -8.36 -27.93
CA THR A 19 44.54 -8.25 -27.39
C THR A 19 44.61 -7.99 -25.89
N GLU A 20 44.19 -6.79 -25.50
CA GLU A 20 44.20 -6.28 -24.14
C GLU A 20 43.29 -7.10 -23.21
N GLN A 21 43.80 -7.52 -22.04
CA GLN A 21 43.05 -8.31 -21.05
C GLN A 21 41.97 -7.44 -20.39
N LYS A 22 40.70 -7.76 -20.64
CA LYS A 22 39.56 -7.03 -20.05
C LYS A 22 39.46 -7.27 -18.52
N ARG A 23 39.50 -6.17 -17.77
CA ARG A 23 39.41 -6.12 -16.31
C ARG A 23 37.96 -5.88 -15.86
N ARG A 24 37.60 -6.34 -14.66
CA ARG A 24 36.31 -6.04 -13.99
C ARG A 24 36.30 -4.59 -13.46
N HIS A 25 35.12 -4.09 -13.04
CA HIS A 25 34.96 -2.75 -12.43
C HIS A 25 35.84 -2.51 -11.19
N ASN A 26 36.34 -3.58 -10.55
CA ASN A 26 37.27 -3.52 -9.43
C ASN A 26 38.76 -3.67 -9.83
N GLY A 27 39.09 -3.58 -11.12
CA GLY A 27 40.46 -3.60 -11.64
C GLY A 27 41.11 -4.99 -11.78
N GLN A 28 40.47 -6.08 -11.33
CA GLN A 28 41.03 -7.43 -11.45
C GLN A 28 40.70 -8.12 -12.79
N PRO A 29 41.60 -8.99 -13.31
CA PRO A 29 41.37 -9.74 -14.55
C PRO A 29 40.19 -10.72 -14.42
N GLN A 30 39.41 -10.86 -15.49
CA GLN A 30 38.25 -11.74 -15.51
C GLN A 30 38.65 -13.20 -15.76
N ALA A 31 38.30 -14.11 -14.85
CA ALA A 31 38.39 -15.55 -15.08
C ALA A 31 37.47 -16.04 -16.22
N CYS A 32 37.90 -17.04 -16.99
CA CYS A 32 37.08 -17.66 -18.04
C CYS A 32 35.83 -18.37 -17.48
N GLU A 33 34.81 -18.56 -18.31
CA GLU A 33 33.52 -19.17 -17.92
C GLU A 33 33.65 -20.52 -17.19
N PRO A 34 34.43 -21.49 -17.69
CA PRO A 34 34.57 -22.78 -17.00
C PRO A 34 35.23 -22.66 -15.62
N CYS A 35 36.27 -21.83 -15.49
CA CYS A 35 36.91 -21.59 -14.20
C CYS A 35 36.01 -20.81 -13.23
N ARG A 36 35.21 -19.85 -13.75
CA ARG A 36 34.23 -19.09 -12.96
C ARG A 36 33.14 -20.00 -12.40
N LYS A 37 32.51 -20.82 -13.25
CA LYS A 37 31.44 -21.76 -12.85
C LYS A 37 31.94 -22.79 -11.83
N ALA A 38 33.17 -23.29 -12.02
CA ALA A 38 33.79 -24.21 -11.08
C ALA A 38 34.38 -23.54 -9.82
N LYS A 39 34.28 -22.20 -9.68
CA LYS A 39 34.84 -21.41 -8.56
C LYS A 39 36.34 -21.67 -8.30
N ILE A 40 37.12 -21.89 -9.36
CA ILE A 40 38.56 -22.15 -9.31
C ILE A 40 39.38 -21.03 -9.98
N ARG A 41 40.63 -20.86 -9.53
CA ARG A 41 41.53 -19.83 -10.08
C ARG A 41 41.87 -20.08 -11.55
N CYS A 42 41.73 -19.02 -12.36
CA CYS A 42 42.10 -18.98 -13.77
C CYS A 42 43.49 -18.31 -13.93
N ASP A 43 44.30 -18.81 -14.84
CA ASP A 43 45.63 -18.29 -15.19
C ASP A 43 45.59 -17.24 -16.31
N HIS A 44 44.41 -16.94 -16.86
CA HIS A 44 44.14 -15.83 -17.79
C HIS A 44 44.95 -15.83 -19.11
N ALA A 45 45.57 -16.94 -19.48
CA ALA A 45 46.23 -17.10 -20.77
C ALA A 45 45.20 -17.06 -21.93
N ASN A 46 45.56 -16.41 -23.03
CA ASN A 46 44.76 -16.21 -24.24
C ASN A 46 45.48 -16.91 -25.42
N PRO A 47 44.84 -17.72 -26.28
CA PRO A 47 43.38 -17.93 -26.45
C PRO A 47 42.71 -18.89 -25.45
N ARG A 48 43.46 -19.72 -24.73
CA ARG A 48 42.91 -20.67 -23.74
C ARG A 48 43.77 -20.69 -22.48
N CYS A 49 43.13 -20.74 -21.31
CA CYS A 49 43.84 -20.90 -20.04
C CYS A 49 44.42 -22.31 -19.91
N ALA A 50 45.56 -22.49 -19.24
CA ALA A 50 46.27 -23.78 -19.18
C ALA A 50 45.44 -24.90 -18.55
N ARG A 51 44.47 -24.54 -17.70
CA ARG A 51 43.55 -25.49 -17.05
C ARG A 51 42.45 -25.96 -18.02
N CYS A 52 41.87 -25.05 -18.80
CA CYS A 52 40.92 -25.40 -19.85
C CYS A 52 41.60 -26.16 -21.00
N ALA A 53 42.86 -25.85 -21.31
CA ALA A 53 43.66 -26.59 -22.29
C ALA A 53 43.89 -28.04 -21.86
N ARG A 54 44.32 -28.27 -20.61
CA ARG A 54 44.52 -29.64 -20.07
C ARG A 54 43.24 -30.46 -19.95
N ARG A 55 42.11 -29.81 -19.68
CA ARG A 55 40.81 -30.48 -19.53
C ARG A 55 39.97 -30.51 -20.80
N SER A 56 40.52 -30.05 -21.93
CA SER A 56 39.81 -29.93 -23.21
C SER A 56 38.46 -29.18 -23.09
N LEU A 57 38.38 -28.19 -22.21
CA LEU A 57 37.15 -27.38 -22.00
C LEU A 57 37.15 -26.14 -22.88
N ASP A 58 35.99 -25.77 -23.42
CA ASP A 58 35.85 -24.57 -24.25
C ASP A 58 36.10 -23.31 -23.40
N CYS A 59 37.20 -22.60 -23.69
CA CYS A 59 37.71 -21.53 -22.83
C CYS A 59 37.24 -20.17 -23.34
N VAL A 60 36.06 -19.76 -22.89
CA VAL A 60 35.44 -18.51 -23.34
C VAL A 60 35.50 -17.45 -22.24
N TYR A 61 36.00 -16.26 -22.59
CA TYR A 61 35.95 -15.06 -21.75
C TYR A 61 34.79 -14.17 -22.23
N HIS A 62 33.66 -14.23 -21.52
CA HIS A 62 32.46 -13.50 -21.91
C HIS A 62 32.54 -12.04 -21.42
N PRO A 63 32.33 -11.01 -22.27
CA PRO A 63 32.13 -9.65 -21.79
C PRO A 63 30.78 -9.59 -21.07
N ALA A 64 30.82 -9.56 -19.73
CA ALA A 64 29.68 -9.46 -18.80
C ALA A 64 28.61 -10.58 -18.89
N PRO A 65 28.56 -11.54 -17.95
CA PRO A 65 27.61 -12.66 -18.00
C PRO A 65 26.24 -12.38 -17.33
N MET A 66 25.84 -11.12 -17.12
CA MET A 66 24.57 -10.78 -16.45
C MET A 66 23.77 -9.73 -17.23
N THR A 67 23.32 -10.07 -18.43
CA THR A 67 22.15 -9.46 -19.07
C THR A 67 21.70 -10.38 -20.21
N LYS A 68 20.69 -11.23 -19.98
CA LYS A 68 19.92 -11.81 -21.09
C LYS A 68 19.12 -10.68 -21.72
N ARG A 69 19.34 -10.43 -23.01
CA ARG A 69 18.54 -9.53 -23.87
C ARG A 69 17.09 -10.03 -23.91
N ARG A 70 16.14 -9.18 -23.49
CA ARG A 70 14.76 -9.19 -24.03
C ARG A 70 14.74 -8.34 -25.32
N LEU A 71 13.98 -8.76 -26.32
CA LEU A 71 13.64 -7.95 -27.51
C LEU A 71 12.79 -6.72 -27.12
N PRO A 72 12.75 -5.67 -27.95
CA PRO A 72 12.52 -4.30 -27.50
C PRO A 72 11.04 -3.95 -27.35
N ASN A 73 10.63 -3.57 -26.14
CA ASN A 73 9.51 -2.66 -25.90
C ASN A 73 10.06 -1.40 -25.23
N SER A 74 9.79 -0.25 -25.83
CA SER A 74 10.39 1.04 -25.54
C SER A 74 9.87 1.64 -24.23
N HIS A 75 10.63 1.50 -23.14
CA HIS A 75 10.60 2.39 -21.99
C HIS A 75 12.05 2.61 -21.52
N THR A 76 12.59 3.80 -21.76
CA THR A 76 13.83 4.29 -21.14
C THR A 76 13.48 5.14 -19.92
N PRO A 77 13.88 4.74 -18.69
CA PRO A 77 14.03 5.68 -17.60
C PRO A 77 15.44 6.28 -17.65
N ILE A 78 15.54 7.60 -17.75
CA ILE A 78 16.80 8.34 -17.60
C ILE A 78 17.14 8.37 -16.10
N ARG A 79 18.32 7.85 -15.75
CA ARG A 79 18.89 7.87 -14.40
C ARG A 79 19.66 9.18 -14.22
N PHE A 80 19.26 10.01 -13.26
CA PHE A 80 20.07 11.15 -12.81
C PHE A 80 21.14 10.64 -11.82
N GLU A 81 22.40 10.89 -12.14
CA GLU A 81 23.51 10.81 -11.21
C GLU A 81 23.55 12.11 -10.40
N VAL A 82 23.40 12.01 -9.07
CA VAL A 82 23.77 13.08 -8.15
C VAL A 82 25.14 12.68 -7.58
N MET A 83 26.20 13.30 -8.10
CA MET A 83 27.49 13.31 -7.41
C MET A 83 27.49 14.45 -6.37
N PRO A 84 27.90 14.20 -5.12
CA PRO A 84 28.22 15.27 -4.18
C PRO A 84 29.61 15.85 -4.50
N PRO A 85 29.85 17.16 -4.32
CA PRO A 85 31.19 17.71 -4.44
C PRO A 85 32.01 17.32 -3.21
N ALA A 86 33.09 16.56 -3.46
CA ALA A 86 34.14 16.29 -2.50
C ALA A 86 35.31 17.22 -2.83
N ASP A 87 35.37 18.36 -2.17
CA ASP A 87 36.61 19.14 -1.98
C ASP A 87 36.40 20.03 -0.77
N LEU A 88 37.02 19.64 0.36
CA LEU A 88 37.52 20.45 1.48
C LEU A 88 37.81 19.50 2.67
N LEU A 89 38.81 18.63 2.52
CA LEU A 89 39.49 17.99 3.64
C LEU A 89 40.99 17.98 3.37
N THR A 90 41.65 19.08 3.71
CA THR A 90 43.09 19.12 3.93
C THR A 90 43.31 19.70 5.32
N THR A 91 43.37 18.84 6.33
CA THR A 91 43.82 19.18 7.68
C THR A 91 45.33 18.95 7.77
N PRO A 92 46.14 19.95 8.18
CA PRO A 92 47.49 19.70 8.63
C PRO A 92 47.47 19.15 10.06
N ALA A 93 48.26 18.10 10.30
CA ALA A 93 48.50 17.54 11.61
C ALA A 93 49.33 18.50 12.49
N VAL A 94 48.93 18.66 13.76
CA VAL A 94 49.77 19.22 14.83
C VAL A 94 49.51 18.40 16.11
N PRO A 95 50.54 18.14 16.94
CA PRO A 95 50.54 17.05 17.93
C PRO A 95 49.90 17.43 19.27
N SER A 96 49.50 16.38 19.97
CA SER A 96 49.06 16.33 21.37
C SER A 96 50.04 17.03 22.32
N ASP A 97 49.51 17.83 23.25
CA ASP A 97 49.87 17.77 24.67
C ASP A 97 49.00 18.71 25.53
N VAL A 98 48.86 18.30 26.80
CA VAL A 98 48.55 19.08 28.02
C VAL A 98 47.11 19.10 28.57
N ASN A 99 46.91 18.16 29.52
CA ASN A 99 46.36 18.27 30.88
C ASN A 99 45.09 19.09 31.20
N LEU A 100 44.08 18.35 31.67
CA LEU A 100 43.00 18.78 32.56
C LEU A 100 43.50 18.99 34.00
N PRO A 101 42.95 19.96 34.74
CA PRO A 101 42.78 19.85 36.17
C PRO A 101 41.31 19.64 36.55
N LEU A 102 41.12 18.58 37.34
CA LEU A 102 39.97 18.28 38.16
C LEU A 102 40.00 19.18 39.41
N GLU A 103 38.90 19.84 39.77
CA GLU A 103 38.46 19.91 41.17
C GLU A 103 37.04 20.46 41.35
N SER A 104 36.34 19.83 42.29
CA SER A 104 34.94 20.03 42.70
C SER A 104 34.86 21.06 43.81
N GLN A 105 33.84 21.91 43.87
CA GLN A 105 33.21 22.33 45.14
C GLN A 105 31.71 22.67 44.98
N VAL A 106 30.95 22.18 45.96
CA VAL A 106 29.52 22.34 46.23
C VAL A 106 29.25 23.70 46.88
N SER A 107 28.08 24.32 46.63
CA SER A 107 27.27 25.02 47.67
C SER A 107 25.87 25.40 47.16
N VAL A 108 24.91 25.22 48.05
CA VAL A 108 23.47 25.49 47.97
C VAL A 108 23.19 26.90 48.45
N GLU A 109 22.24 27.63 47.85
CA GLU A 109 21.42 28.61 48.60
C GLU A 109 20.08 28.94 47.92
N VAL A 110 19.07 29.13 48.76
CA VAL A 110 17.63 29.28 48.50
C VAL A 110 17.20 30.71 48.85
N ALA A 111 16.39 31.38 48.01
CA ALA A 111 15.43 32.44 48.38
C ALA A 111 14.57 32.81 47.15
N ALA A 112 13.28 32.48 47.11
CA ALA A 112 12.10 33.22 47.62
C ALA A 112 11.51 34.29 46.64
N SER A 113 10.33 33.98 46.10
CA SER A 113 9.28 34.83 45.45
C SER A 113 8.84 36.03 46.34
N PRO A 114 8.00 37.04 45.93
CA PRO A 114 6.89 36.96 44.95
C PRO A 114 6.50 38.25 44.14
N ALA A 115 5.62 38.10 43.13
CA ALA A 115 4.35 38.87 42.97
C ALA A 115 3.77 38.79 41.53
N GLN A 116 2.51 38.37 41.42
CA GLN A 116 1.54 38.81 40.37
C GLN A 116 0.73 39.98 40.94
N PRO A 117 0.13 40.91 40.14
CA PRO A 117 -1.07 40.71 39.27
C PRO A 117 -0.94 41.46 37.92
N GLY A 118 -1.80 41.40 36.89
CA GLY A 118 -3.10 40.83 36.58
C GLY A 118 -3.58 41.42 35.23
N SER A 119 -4.46 40.71 34.52
CA SER A 119 -5.38 41.09 33.41
C SER A 119 -5.10 42.30 32.49
N ALA A 120 -5.12 42.08 31.18
CA ALA A 120 -6.27 42.43 30.30
C ALA A 120 -5.93 42.23 28.81
N ALA A 121 -6.92 41.73 28.07
CA ALA A 121 -6.92 41.60 26.63
C ALA A 121 -7.01 42.98 25.94
N SER A 122 -6.39 43.12 24.77
CA SER A 122 -7.01 43.81 23.64
C SER A 122 -6.28 43.53 22.33
N SER A 123 -7.05 42.96 21.42
CA SER A 123 -6.99 42.99 19.96
C SER A 123 -6.13 44.07 19.32
N GLY A 124 -5.41 43.66 18.27
CA GLY A 124 -4.73 44.53 17.32
C GLY A 124 -4.44 43.79 16.02
N THR A 125 -5.47 43.28 15.34
CA THR A 125 -5.39 42.78 13.96
C THR A 125 -5.16 43.98 13.03
N THR A 126 -3.90 44.23 12.67
CA THR A 126 -3.59 45.11 11.54
C THR A 126 -3.56 44.27 10.27
N GLY A 127 -4.54 44.51 9.39
CA GLY A 127 -4.51 44.00 8.03
C GLY A 127 -3.24 44.45 7.31
N ARG A 128 -2.52 43.50 6.72
CA ARG A 128 -1.49 43.77 5.72
C ARG A 128 -1.83 43.06 4.43
N SER A 129 -1.78 43.88 3.38
CA SER A 129 -2.08 43.61 1.99
C SER A 129 -1.47 42.32 1.44
N SER A 130 -2.28 41.57 0.70
CA SER A 130 -1.86 40.51 -0.21
C SER A 130 -0.95 41.08 -1.30
N GLY A 131 0.36 40.90 -1.14
CA GLY A 131 1.37 41.29 -2.11
C GLY A 131 2.50 40.26 -2.13
N SER A 132 2.62 39.55 -3.26
CA SER A 132 3.75 38.73 -3.70
C SER A 132 4.60 38.05 -2.60
N LYS A 133 4.14 36.88 -2.11
CA LYS A 133 4.90 35.99 -1.20
C LYS A 133 6.11 35.27 -1.86
N ARG A 134 6.64 35.77 -2.98
CA ARG A 134 7.69 35.08 -3.76
C ARG A 134 9.12 35.41 -3.32
N ASN A 135 9.31 36.47 -2.51
CA ASN A 135 10.65 37.02 -2.17
C ASN A 135 10.94 37.08 -0.65
N MET A 136 10.62 36.04 0.13
CA MET A 136 11.20 35.89 1.47
C MET A 136 12.13 34.68 1.46
N LEU A 137 13.36 34.86 1.99
CA LEU A 137 14.36 33.80 2.18
C LEU A 137 13.80 32.57 2.90
N PHE A 138 12.76 32.77 3.73
CA PHE A 138 12.01 31.72 4.42
C PHE A 138 10.50 31.97 4.24
N ARG A 139 9.73 30.93 3.91
CA ARG A 139 8.26 30.97 3.69
C ARG A 139 7.52 30.77 5.03
N GLU A 140 6.51 31.60 5.35
CA GLU A 140 5.75 31.56 6.62
C GLU A 140 4.45 30.73 6.59
N GLU A 141 4.18 29.98 7.67
CA GLU A 141 3.17 30.35 8.69
C GLU A 141 3.64 29.89 10.10
N PRO A 142 3.35 30.65 11.19
CA PRO A 142 3.86 30.38 12.52
C PRO A 142 3.17 29.18 13.18
N GLY A 143 3.96 28.22 13.67
CA GLY A 143 3.48 27.06 14.40
C GLY A 143 4.30 26.83 15.67
N ARG A 144 3.63 26.35 16.73
CA ARG A 144 4.13 26.21 18.13
C ARG A 144 5.41 25.36 18.37
N HIS A 145 6.13 24.93 17.33
CA HIS A 145 7.26 23.98 17.42
C HIS A 145 8.45 24.41 16.54
N GLU A 146 8.75 25.70 16.51
CA GLU A 146 9.74 26.26 15.61
C GLU A 146 11.18 26.03 16.03
N THR A 147 11.52 25.89 17.32
CA THR A 147 12.91 25.95 17.82
C THR A 147 13.92 25.02 17.14
N THR A 148 13.50 23.88 16.58
CA THR A 148 14.39 22.92 15.88
C THR A 148 14.42 23.09 14.37
N ARG A 149 13.59 23.96 13.78
CA ARG A 149 13.66 24.26 12.34
C ARG A 149 14.97 24.98 12.04
N PHE A 150 15.60 24.66 10.92
CA PHE A 150 16.84 25.33 10.51
C PHE A 150 16.68 26.86 10.39
N SER A 151 15.45 27.32 10.10
CA SER A 151 15.11 28.73 9.98
C SER A 151 14.51 29.36 11.25
N ALA A 152 14.34 28.59 12.34
CA ALA A 152 13.68 29.02 13.57
C ALA A 152 14.25 30.31 14.15
N VAL A 153 15.58 30.36 14.25
CA VAL A 153 16.32 31.49 14.82
C VAL A 153 16.03 32.79 14.05
N PHE A 154 15.75 32.70 12.74
CA PHE A 154 15.42 33.88 11.94
C PHE A 154 13.99 34.37 12.16
N PHE A 155 13.04 33.47 12.45
CA PHE A 155 11.66 33.83 12.79
C PHE A 155 11.56 34.34 14.23
N GLU A 156 12.22 33.68 15.18
CA GLU A 156 12.29 34.10 16.58
C GLU A 156 12.94 35.48 16.74
N ASN A 157 13.84 35.84 15.83
CA ASN A 157 14.54 37.13 15.82
C ASN A 157 14.14 37.99 14.60
N GLN A 158 12.90 37.86 14.10
CA GLN A 158 12.42 38.57 12.91
C GLN A 158 12.56 40.10 13.05
N ASP A 159 12.37 40.63 14.26
CA ASP A 159 12.55 42.07 14.53
C ASP A 159 14.00 42.54 14.37
N SER A 160 14.98 41.66 14.64
CA SER A 160 16.42 41.97 14.54
C SER A 160 17.01 41.65 13.17
N LEU A 161 16.59 40.53 12.58
CA LEU A 161 17.18 40.00 11.33
C LEU A 161 16.33 40.31 10.09
N GLY A 162 15.03 40.55 10.25
CA GLY A 162 14.09 40.83 9.16
C GLY A 162 14.54 41.96 8.22
N PRO A 163 14.95 43.15 8.72
CA PRO A 163 15.41 44.24 7.88
C PRO A 163 16.66 43.89 7.04
N VAL A 164 17.57 43.10 7.59
CA VAL A 164 18.81 42.66 6.92
C VAL A 164 18.52 41.64 5.83
N ILE A 165 17.64 40.68 6.11
CA ILE A 165 17.17 39.64 5.18
C ILE A 165 16.44 40.25 3.98
N LEU A 166 15.56 41.22 4.22
CA LEU A 166 14.86 42.00 3.18
C LEU A 166 15.81 42.85 2.34
N GLY A 167 16.90 43.36 2.95
CA GLY A 167 17.96 44.07 2.23
C GLY A 167 18.74 43.19 1.26
N ALA A 168 19.10 41.97 1.69
CA ALA A 168 19.89 41.02 0.88
C ALA A 168 19.10 40.37 -0.26
N THR A 169 17.78 40.16 -0.08
CA THR A 169 16.90 39.57 -1.11
C THR A 169 16.52 40.55 -2.23
N ARG A 170 16.68 41.86 -2.01
CA ARG A 170 16.45 42.89 -3.03
C ARG A 170 17.63 43.08 -3.99
N SER A 171 18.81 42.56 -3.67
CA SER A 171 20.02 42.70 -4.49
C SER A 171 20.22 41.63 -5.57
N SER A 172 19.35 40.64 -5.67
CA SER A 172 19.48 39.50 -6.60
C SER A 172 18.32 39.38 -7.57
N ASP A 173 17.93 40.49 -8.22
CA ASP A 173 16.93 40.50 -9.29
C ASP A 173 17.63 40.55 -10.66
N THR A 174 18.59 39.65 -10.88
CA THR A 174 18.93 39.24 -12.25
C THR A 174 17.88 38.23 -12.66
N GLN A 175 16.90 38.71 -13.43
CA GLN A 175 15.88 37.91 -14.07
C GLN A 175 16.56 36.94 -15.05
N ASP A 176 17.03 35.80 -14.54
CA ASP A 176 17.47 34.68 -15.37
C ASP A 176 16.24 34.18 -16.13
N ARG A 177 16.09 34.69 -17.36
CA ARG A 177 15.27 34.04 -18.38
C ARG A 177 15.99 32.76 -18.78
N GLU A 178 15.97 31.74 -17.91
CA GLU A 178 16.18 30.38 -18.35
C GLU A 178 15.10 30.09 -19.39
N THR A 179 15.51 29.99 -20.66
CA THR A 179 14.69 29.41 -21.71
C THR A 179 14.24 28.03 -21.22
N ASP A 180 12.94 27.85 -21.00
CA ASP A 180 12.36 26.61 -20.51
C ASP A 180 12.54 25.47 -21.55
N VAL A 181 13.70 24.81 -21.49
CA VAL A 181 14.04 23.63 -22.30
C VAL A 181 13.05 22.48 -22.03
N THR A 182 12.31 22.53 -20.91
CA THR A 182 11.34 21.51 -20.49
C THR A 182 9.90 21.79 -20.93
N ALA A 183 9.60 23.00 -21.42
CA ALA A 183 8.25 23.41 -21.87
C ALA A 183 7.67 22.46 -22.91
N ARG A 184 8.46 22.15 -23.96
CA ARG A 184 7.99 21.33 -25.09
C ARG A 184 7.68 19.88 -24.70
N PRO A 185 8.59 19.13 -24.02
CA PRO A 185 8.29 17.79 -23.53
C PRO A 185 7.08 17.72 -22.58
N ARG A 186 6.88 18.74 -21.74
CA ARG A 186 5.76 18.80 -20.79
C ARG A 186 4.43 19.07 -21.47
N LEU A 187 4.41 19.99 -22.43
CA LEU A 187 3.23 20.24 -23.25
C LEU A 187 2.84 19.00 -24.07
N GLU A 188 3.83 18.27 -24.60
CA GLU A 188 3.59 17.00 -25.27
C GLU A 188 3.00 15.95 -24.32
N LEU A 189 3.54 15.83 -23.11
CA LEU A 189 3.01 14.94 -22.08
C LEU A 189 1.56 15.30 -21.74
N ALA A 190 1.25 16.59 -21.56
CA ALA A 190 -0.09 17.09 -21.31
C ALA A 190 -1.07 16.72 -22.42
N VAL A 191 -0.72 16.98 -23.69
CA VAL A 191 -1.53 16.63 -24.86
C VAL A 191 -1.79 15.12 -24.91
N ARG A 192 -0.73 14.30 -24.78
CA ARG A 192 -0.87 12.83 -24.77
C ARG A 192 -1.78 12.36 -23.65
N THR A 193 -1.69 12.95 -22.46
CA THR A 193 -2.54 12.61 -21.32
C THR A 193 -4.00 12.93 -21.60
N LEU A 194 -4.33 14.15 -22.05
CA LEU A 194 -5.72 14.59 -22.31
C LEU A 194 -6.39 13.85 -23.48
N LEU A 195 -5.62 13.37 -24.46
CA LEU A 195 -6.16 12.48 -25.50
C LEU A 195 -6.77 11.20 -24.93
N ASN A 196 -6.38 10.79 -23.73
CA ASN A 196 -6.87 9.59 -23.06
C ASN A 196 -7.93 9.88 -22.01
N PHE A 197 -8.34 11.14 -21.83
CA PHE A 197 -9.44 11.48 -20.92
C PHE A 197 -10.71 10.72 -21.33
N PRO A 198 -11.45 10.08 -20.41
CA PRO A 198 -12.66 9.34 -20.78
C PRO A 198 -13.67 10.21 -21.55
N THR A 199 -14.51 9.61 -22.39
CA THR A 199 -15.61 10.34 -23.06
C THR A 199 -16.72 10.68 -22.05
N ALA A 200 -17.60 11.63 -22.37
CA ALA A 200 -18.73 11.98 -21.50
C ALA A 200 -19.59 10.76 -21.20
N ARG A 201 -19.93 9.99 -22.25
CA ARG A 201 -20.65 8.71 -22.13
C ARG A 201 -19.94 7.71 -21.21
N THR A 202 -18.62 7.56 -21.36
CA THR A 202 -17.84 6.69 -20.47
C THR A 202 -17.90 7.18 -19.03
N CYS A 203 -17.72 8.49 -18.79
CA CYS A 203 -17.83 9.08 -17.46
C CYS A 203 -19.20 8.80 -16.83
N ASP A 204 -20.30 8.99 -17.56
CA ASP A 204 -21.65 8.73 -17.05
C ASP A 204 -21.85 7.27 -16.61
N MET A 205 -21.33 6.32 -17.40
CA MET A 205 -21.38 4.89 -17.06
C MET A 205 -20.50 4.54 -15.86
N LEU A 206 -19.35 5.20 -15.70
CA LEU A 206 -18.46 5.03 -14.54
C LEU A 206 -19.01 5.70 -13.27
N MET A 207 -19.77 6.79 -13.40
CA MET A 207 -20.46 7.45 -12.30
C MET A 207 -21.56 6.57 -11.69
N THR A 208 -22.09 5.62 -12.46
CA THR A 208 -23.05 4.63 -11.94
C THR A 208 -22.39 3.78 -10.84
N GLY A 209 -22.88 3.93 -9.60
CA GLY A 209 -22.37 3.24 -8.41
C GLY A 209 -21.26 3.99 -7.65
N ILE A 210 -20.94 5.24 -8.00
CA ILE A 210 -19.87 6.00 -7.33
C ILE A 210 -20.06 6.10 -5.81
N HIS A 211 -21.30 6.20 -5.32
CA HIS A 211 -21.60 6.28 -3.88
C HIS A 211 -21.31 4.97 -3.12
N GLN A 212 -21.13 3.86 -3.83
CA GLN A 212 -20.73 2.58 -3.27
C GLN A 212 -19.20 2.45 -3.16
N MET A 213 -18.44 3.39 -3.73
CA MET A 213 -17.01 3.52 -3.51
C MET A 213 -16.78 4.31 -2.24
N TYR A 214 -16.70 3.60 -1.12
CA TYR A 214 -16.47 4.25 0.17
C TYR A 214 -15.00 4.71 0.31
N ASP A 215 -14.67 5.89 -0.23
CA ASP A 215 -13.34 6.52 -0.10
C ASP A 215 -13.47 8.03 0.13
N VAL A 216 -13.11 8.51 1.33
CA VAL A 216 -13.16 9.95 1.66
C VAL A 216 -12.22 10.83 0.82
N TRP A 217 -11.28 10.23 0.08
CA TRP A 217 -10.37 10.95 -0.81
C TRP A 217 -10.94 11.16 -2.22
N LEU A 218 -12.09 10.55 -2.52
CA LEU A 218 -12.78 10.66 -3.80
C LEU A 218 -14.24 11.00 -3.52
N SER A 219 -14.53 12.29 -3.33
CA SER A 219 -15.89 12.76 -3.08
C SER A 219 -16.76 12.58 -4.32
N PRO A 220 -17.84 11.78 -4.29
CA PRO A 220 -18.78 11.67 -5.40
C PRO A 220 -19.31 13.02 -5.87
N THR A 221 -19.66 13.89 -4.92
CA THR A 221 -20.19 15.23 -5.21
C THR A 221 -19.18 16.08 -5.97
N MET A 222 -17.92 16.09 -5.51
CA MET A 222 -16.86 16.88 -6.14
C MET A 222 -16.48 16.33 -7.52
N ILE A 223 -16.41 15.01 -7.68
CA ILE A 223 -16.10 14.36 -8.96
C ILE A 223 -17.19 14.68 -9.98
N GLN A 224 -18.46 14.51 -9.63
CA GLN A 224 -19.59 14.80 -10.52
C GLN A 224 -19.57 16.26 -10.99
N GLN A 225 -19.48 17.20 -10.05
CA GLN A 225 -19.48 18.62 -10.37
C GLN A 225 -18.28 19.03 -11.21
N CYS A 226 -17.10 18.49 -10.90
CA CYS A 226 -15.90 18.77 -11.69
C CYS A 226 -16.04 18.21 -13.12
N LEU A 227 -16.62 17.02 -13.30
CA LEU A 227 -16.90 16.47 -14.62
C LEU A 227 -17.90 17.35 -15.39
N ASP A 228 -19.00 17.76 -14.76
CA ASP A 228 -19.99 18.65 -15.37
C ASP A 228 -19.35 19.95 -15.87
N GLN A 229 -18.48 20.56 -15.06
CA GLN A 229 -17.75 21.77 -15.44
C GLN A 229 -16.73 21.52 -16.55
N VAL A 230 -15.98 20.41 -16.50
CA VAL A 230 -15.03 20.03 -17.55
C VAL A 230 -15.75 19.86 -18.88
N TRP A 231 -16.88 19.18 -18.91
CA TRP A 231 -17.67 18.97 -20.13
C TRP A 231 -18.38 20.24 -20.61
N THR A 232 -18.79 21.10 -19.69
CA THR A 232 -19.39 22.41 -20.04
C THR A 232 -18.36 23.33 -20.70
N VAL A 233 -17.13 23.38 -20.18
CA VAL A 233 -16.09 24.32 -20.65
C VAL A 233 -15.29 23.76 -21.81
N TYR A 234 -14.94 22.48 -21.78
CA TYR A 234 -14.02 21.84 -22.72
C TYR A 234 -14.69 20.74 -23.56
N GLY A 235 -16.02 20.69 -23.61
CA GLY A 235 -16.75 19.66 -24.37
C GLY A 235 -16.39 19.64 -25.86
N SER A 236 -16.11 20.79 -26.47
CA SER A 236 -15.64 20.89 -27.86
C SER A 236 -14.23 20.32 -28.06
N GLU A 237 -13.37 20.45 -27.07
CA GLU A 237 -11.98 20.01 -27.08
C GLU A 237 -11.83 18.53 -26.72
N LEU A 238 -12.71 18.02 -25.86
CA LEU A 238 -12.72 16.64 -25.37
C LEU A 238 -13.77 15.76 -26.07
N GLY A 239 -14.48 16.26 -27.07
CA GLY A 239 -15.51 15.50 -27.79
C GLY A 239 -15.00 14.22 -28.47
N GLU A 240 -15.91 13.48 -29.11
CA GLU A 240 -15.63 12.19 -29.76
C GLU A 240 -14.55 12.28 -30.85
N HIS A 241 -14.45 13.43 -31.53
CA HIS A 241 -13.46 13.68 -32.58
C HIS A 241 -12.26 14.50 -32.11
N ARG A 242 -11.92 14.45 -30.81
CA ARG A 242 -10.80 15.20 -30.25
C ARG A 242 -9.50 14.94 -31.02
N THR A 243 -8.79 16.01 -31.34
CA THR A 243 -7.49 16.01 -31.99
C THR A 243 -6.41 16.54 -31.05
N ARG A 244 -5.14 16.36 -31.42
CA ARG A 244 -4.01 16.95 -30.70
C ARG A 244 -4.15 18.46 -30.53
N ASP A 245 -4.58 19.16 -31.58
CA ASP A 245 -4.75 20.63 -31.54
C ASP A 245 -5.92 21.06 -30.65
N SER A 246 -6.98 20.26 -30.58
CA SER A 246 -8.13 20.55 -29.71
C SER A 246 -7.75 20.46 -28.23
N VAL A 247 -7.12 19.36 -27.80
CA VAL A 247 -6.72 19.18 -26.38
C VAL A 247 -5.55 20.08 -26.00
N LEU A 248 -4.75 20.54 -26.97
CA LEU A 248 -3.68 21.51 -26.74
C LEU A 248 -4.23 22.84 -26.20
N LYS A 249 -5.43 23.26 -26.61
CA LYS A 249 -6.08 24.47 -26.06
C LYS A 249 -6.37 24.29 -24.57
N MET A 250 -6.99 23.17 -24.19
CA MET A 250 -7.26 22.82 -22.80
C MET A 250 -5.97 22.72 -21.98
N ALA A 251 -4.93 22.04 -22.51
CA ALA A 251 -3.64 21.93 -21.83
C ALA A 251 -3.03 23.30 -21.51
N ASN A 252 -3.05 24.23 -22.47
CA ASN A 252 -2.54 25.58 -22.25
C ASN A 252 -3.33 26.34 -21.18
N ASP A 253 -4.67 26.23 -21.18
CA ASP A 253 -5.47 26.89 -20.14
C ASP A 253 -5.19 26.33 -18.74
N ILE A 254 -5.07 25.02 -18.59
CA ILE A 254 -4.71 24.38 -17.32
C ILE A 254 -3.31 24.84 -16.85
N PHE A 255 -2.32 24.95 -17.76
CA PHE A 255 -1.01 25.48 -17.41
C PHE A 255 -1.07 26.95 -16.96
N LEU A 256 -1.95 27.77 -17.55
CA LEU A 256 -2.17 29.15 -17.11
C LEU A 256 -2.82 29.19 -15.72
N ASN A 257 -3.81 28.35 -15.46
CA ASN A 257 -4.47 28.25 -14.16
C ASN A 257 -3.51 27.75 -13.06
N HIS A 258 -2.61 26.82 -13.39
CA HIS A 258 -1.59 26.31 -12.48
C HIS A 258 -0.59 27.39 -12.03
N LYS A 259 -0.39 28.45 -12.83
CA LYS A 259 0.45 29.61 -12.45
C LYS A 259 -0.25 30.62 -11.53
N ARG A 260 -1.59 30.55 -11.39
CA ARG A 260 -2.35 31.46 -10.53
C ARG A 260 -2.17 31.06 -9.05
N PRO A 261 -2.00 32.01 -8.10
CA PRO A 261 -1.95 31.70 -6.68
C PRO A 261 -3.21 30.96 -6.20
N GLN A 262 -3.05 29.96 -5.33
CA GLN A 262 -4.19 29.33 -4.66
C GLN A 262 -4.80 30.31 -3.64
N SER A 263 -6.09 30.60 -3.80
CA SER A 263 -6.89 31.21 -2.72
C SER A 263 -7.51 30.06 -1.93
N THR A 264 -7.09 29.83 -0.69
CA THR A 264 -7.73 28.85 0.18
C THR A 264 -9.15 29.33 0.49
N PRO A 265 -10.21 28.52 0.28
CA PRO A 265 -11.57 28.90 0.62
C PRO A 265 -11.67 29.17 2.12
N GLY A 266 -11.82 30.45 2.48
CA GLY A 266 -12.31 30.92 3.77
C GLY A 266 -11.36 30.79 4.97
N TYR A 267 -10.38 31.70 5.09
CA TYR A 267 -9.94 32.24 6.39
C TYR A 267 -10.44 33.67 6.63
N ASN A 268 -11.34 34.18 5.79
CA ASN A 268 -12.00 35.46 5.99
C ASN A 268 -13.34 35.22 6.69
N ALA A 269 -13.38 35.48 8.00
CA ALA A 269 -14.59 35.40 8.81
C ALA A 269 -15.74 36.33 8.31
N ASP A 270 -15.40 37.33 7.47
CA ASP A 270 -16.32 38.39 7.04
C ASP A 270 -16.99 38.13 5.68
N SER A 271 -16.48 37.21 4.86
CA SER A 271 -17.11 36.81 3.60
C SER A 271 -17.72 35.42 3.76
N GLY A 272 -19.04 35.36 3.92
CA GLY A 272 -19.77 34.11 4.13
C GLY A 272 -19.39 33.02 3.12
N PHE A 273 -19.14 31.82 3.62
CA PHE A 273 -18.89 30.61 2.82
C PHE A 273 -20.09 30.32 1.90
N ASP A 274 -19.97 30.64 0.60
CA ASP A 274 -20.97 30.27 -0.41
C ASP A 274 -20.64 28.88 -0.99
N ARG A 275 -21.69 28.10 -1.24
CA ARG A 275 -21.65 26.78 -1.89
C ARG A 275 -20.81 26.84 -3.17
N VAL A 276 -20.92 27.95 -3.90
CA VAL A 276 -20.22 28.21 -5.18
C VAL A 276 -18.70 28.34 -4.99
N ASP A 277 -18.22 28.97 -3.92
CA ASP A 277 -16.79 29.19 -3.68
C ASP A 277 -16.05 27.87 -3.39
N TRP A 278 -16.68 26.96 -2.65
CA TRP A 278 -16.14 25.63 -2.43
C TRP A 278 -16.14 24.79 -3.70
N MET A 279 -17.25 24.79 -4.44
CA MET A 279 -17.37 24.02 -5.69
C MET A 279 -16.35 24.48 -6.75
N ASN A 280 -16.03 25.77 -6.79
CA ASN A 280 -15.05 26.32 -7.71
C ASN A 280 -13.60 26.16 -7.22
N TRP A 281 -13.36 25.69 -5.98
CA TRP A 281 -12.01 25.56 -5.43
C TRP A 281 -11.11 24.60 -6.23
N PHE A 282 -11.71 23.64 -6.93
CA PHE A 282 -11.01 22.58 -7.66
C PHE A 282 -11.50 22.37 -9.10
N GLY A 283 -12.41 23.22 -9.59
CA GLY A 283 -13.04 23.09 -10.90
C GLY A 283 -13.20 24.42 -11.64
N GLY A 284 -13.84 24.38 -12.81
CA GLY A 284 -14.14 25.56 -13.62
C GLY A 284 -12.90 26.39 -13.95
N SER A 285 -12.95 27.70 -13.66
CA SER A 285 -11.85 28.64 -13.91
C SER A 285 -10.59 28.42 -13.06
N TYR A 286 -10.64 27.50 -12.10
CA TYR A 286 -9.53 27.11 -11.22
C TYR A 286 -9.08 25.66 -11.45
N LEU A 287 -9.54 25.01 -12.52
CA LEU A 287 -9.15 23.64 -12.85
C LEU A 287 -7.62 23.54 -13.05
N ARG A 288 -6.99 22.61 -12.34
CA ARG A 288 -5.54 22.33 -12.41
C ARG A 288 -5.25 20.85 -12.66
N TRP A 289 -3.98 20.55 -12.96
CA TRP A 289 -3.48 19.20 -13.23
C TRP A 289 -3.69 18.22 -12.08
N GLU A 290 -3.67 18.69 -10.83
CA GLU A 290 -3.94 17.88 -9.64
C GLU A 290 -5.34 17.27 -9.70
N MET A 291 -6.36 18.07 -10.03
CA MET A 291 -7.74 17.58 -10.15
C MET A 291 -7.91 16.68 -11.37
N ILE A 292 -7.27 16.98 -12.51
CA ILE A 292 -7.28 16.08 -13.67
C ILE A 292 -6.66 14.72 -13.31
N GLY A 293 -5.57 14.71 -12.52
CA GLY A 293 -4.97 13.48 -11.99
C GLY A 293 -5.90 12.71 -11.05
N ILE A 294 -6.69 13.41 -10.23
CA ILE A 294 -7.75 12.80 -9.40
C ILE A 294 -8.84 12.17 -10.27
N LEU A 295 -9.32 12.86 -11.30
CA LEU A 295 -10.33 12.32 -12.24
C LEU A 295 -9.83 11.08 -12.97
N PHE A 296 -8.58 11.08 -13.44
CA PHE A 296 -7.97 9.86 -14.01
C PHE A 296 -7.86 8.74 -12.98
N SER A 297 -7.45 9.06 -11.76
CA SER A 297 -7.34 8.06 -10.69
C SER A 297 -8.71 7.45 -10.37
N TRP A 298 -9.74 8.27 -10.23
CA TRP A 298 -11.12 7.84 -10.06
C TRP A 298 -11.59 6.95 -11.21
N ALA A 299 -11.42 7.39 -12.46
CA ALA A 299 -11.84 6.61 -13.62
C ALA A 299 -11.15 5.25 -13.66
N GLY A 300 -9.85 5.20 -13.35
CA GLY A 300 -9.11 3.94 -13.26
C GLY A 300 -9.62 3.01 -12.17
N ILE A 301 -9.92 3.55 -10.98
CA ILE A 301 -10.54 2.80 -9.88
C ILE A 301 -11.90 2.27 -10.32
N ALA A 302 -12.72 3.12 -10.94
CA ALA A 302 -14.05 2.77 -11.41
C ALA A 302 -14.02 1.65 -12.44
N PHE A 303 -13.15 1.73 -13.45
CA PHE A 303 -12.92 0.64 -14.40
C PHE A 303 -12.53 -0.66 -13.69
N ARG A 304 -11.61 -0.61 -12.72
CA ARG A 304 -11.25 -1.81 -11.95
C ARG A 304 -12.42 -2.38 -11.17
N CYS A 305 -13.34 -1.57 -10.65
CA CYS A 305 -14.46 -2.08 -9.87
C CYS A 305 -15.56 -2.73 -10.74
N LYS A 306 -15.64 -2.42 -12.04
CA LYS A 306 -16.64 -2.99 -12.95
C LYS A 306 -16.46 -4.50 -13.16
N GLN A 307 -17.56 -5.15 -13.53
CA GLN A 307 -17.58 -6.55 -13.92
C GLN A 307 -17.00 -6.73 -15.34
N GLU A 308 -16.53 -7.94 -15.66
CA GLU A 308 -15.91 -8.21 -16.97
C GLU A 308 -16.90 -8.04 -18.13
N TRP A 309 -18.18 -8.30 -17.87
CA TRP A 309 -19.29 -8.13 -18.83
C TRP A 309 -19.99 -6.76 -18.70
N ASP A 310 -19.40 -5.78 -18.01
CA ASP A 310 -20.00 -4.45 -17.90
C ASP A 310 -20.05 -3.79 -19.29
N PRO A 311 -21.21 -3.23 -19.72
CA PRO A 311 -21.37 -2.64 -21.04
C PRO A 311 -20.40 -1.50 -21.35
N VAL A 312 -19.75 -0.90 -20.34
CA VAL A 312 -18.73 0.14 -20.56
C VAL A 312 -17.59 -0.35 -21.43
N PHE A 313 -17.26 -1.65 -21.39
CA PHE A 313 -16.17 -2.25 -22.17
C PHE A 313 -16.56 -2.56 -23.62
N GLU A 314 -17.85 -2.51 -23.96
CA GLU A 314 -18.36 -2.67 -25.33
C GLU A 314 -18.33 -1.36 -26.12
N LEU A 315 -18.06 -0.23 -25.46
CA LEU A 315 -17.96 1.08 -26.11
C LEU A 315 -16.78 1.13 -27.08
N VAL A 316 -16.99 1.73 -28.26
CA VAL A 316 -15.96 1.86 -29.31
C VAL A 316 -14.75 2.65 -28.80
N GLU A 317 -14.98 3.67 -27.98
CA GLU A 317 -13.91 4.46 -27.34
C GLU A 317 -13.07 3.70 -26.31
N GLN A 318 -13.48 2.50 -25.86
CA GLN A 318 -12.61 1.66 -25.05
C GLN A 318 -11.53 0.96 -25.88
N HIS A 319 -11.65 0.92 -27.21
CA HIS A 319 -10.68 0.28 -28.09
C HIS A 319 -10.41 -1.19 -27.70
N GLY A 320 -11.45 -1.92 -27.29
CA GLY A 320 -11.34 -3.32 -26.86
C GLY A 320 -10.61 -3.55 -25.53
N ARG A 321 -10.42 -2.50 -24.72
CA ARG A 321 -9.82 -2.63 -23.39
C ARG A 321 -10.80 -3.30 -22.42
N ASP A 322 -10.25 -4.19 -21.60
CA ASP A 322 -10.91 -4.76 -20.42
C ASP A 322 -10.73 -3.87 -19.18
N ARG A 323 -11.30 -4.28 -18.03
CA ARG A 323 -11.16 -3.57 -16.75
C ARG A 323 -9.70 -3.30 -16.34
N ASN A 324 -8.80 -4.23 -16.61
CA ASN A 324 -7.40 -4.15 -16.17
C ASN A 324 -6.60 -3.17 -17.04
N THR A 325 -6.70 -3.30 -18.35
CA THR A 325 -6.02 -2.47 -19.34
C THR A 325 -6.62 -1.06 -19.41
N ALA A 326 -7.94 -0.90 -19.23
CA ALA A 326 -8.59 0.40 -19.12
C ALA A 326 -8.05 1.17 -17.91
N ALA A 327 -8.00 0.52 -16.75
CA ALA A 327 -7.49 1.12 -15.53
C ALA A 327 -5.98 1.39 -15.57
N ASP A 328 -5.17 0.49 -16.14
CA ASP A 328 -3.73 0.72 -16.31
C ASP A 328 -3.47 1.94 -17.19
N ARG A 329 -4.31 2.14 -18.22
CA ARG A 329 -4.22 3.35 -19.03
C ARG A 329 -4.53 4.62 -18.24
N MET A 330 -5.54 4.57 -17.37
CA MET A 330 -5.85 5.70 -16.48
C MET A 330 -4.75 5.94 -15.45
N ARG A 331 -4.09 4.89 -14.95
CA ARG A 331 -2.94 4.96 -14.04
C ARG A 331 -1.76 5.68 -14.67
N GLU A 332 -1.44 5.40 -15.93
CA GLU A 332 -0.42 6.14 -16.68
C GLU A 332 -0.75 7.63 -16.77
N CYS A 333 -2.01 7.97 -17.03
CA CYS A 333 -2.48 9.35 -17.16
C CYS A 333 -2.46 10.09 -15.81
N ALA A 334 -2.89 9.43 -14.72
CA ALA A 334 -2.82 9.98 -13.37
C ALA A 334 -1.37 10.27 -12.96
N ALA A 335 -0.45 9.33 -13.18
CA ALA A 335 0.98 9.52 -12.91
C ALA A 335 1.59 10.64 -13.77
N ALA A 336 1.15 10.78 -15.02
CA ALA A 336 1.56 11.90 -15.87
C ALA A 336 1.08 13.25 -15.30
N CYS A 337 -0.13 13.33 -14.75
CA CYS A 337 -0.63 14.55 -14.10
C CYS A 337 0.20 14.94 -12.87
N VAL A 338 0.59 13.98 -12.03
CA VAL A 338 1.49 14.23 -10.90
C VAL A 338 2.82 14.82 -11.38
N ARG A 339 3.40 14.28 -12.46
CA ARG A 339 4.64 14.79 -13.06
C ARG A 339 4.48 16.18 -13.68
N LEU A 340 3.31 16.49 -14.24
CA LEU A 340 3.04 17.82 -14.80
C LEU A 340 3.05 18.93 -13.74
N CYS A 341 2.82 18.58 -12.47
CA CYS A 341 2.84 19.48 -11.32
C CYS A 341 4.24 19.76 -10.75
N GLU A 342 5.32 19.13 -11.25
CA GLU A 342 6.67 19.21 -10.65
C GLU A 342 7.34 20.60 -10.75
N GLU A 343 7.01 21.41 -11.76
CA GLU A 343 7.67 22.73 -11.96
C GLU A 343 7.25 23.78 -10.92
N ASN A 344 5.98 23.79 -10.52
CA ASN A 344 5.46 24.66 -9.46
C ASN A 344 4.98 23.78 -8.30
N PHE A 345 5.87 22.91 -7.81
CA PHE A 345 5.54 21.93 -6.79
C PHE A 345 5.24 22.61 -5.44
N GLU A 346 3.97 22.96 -5.24
CA GLU A 346 3.43 23.41 -3.98
C GLU A 346 2.62 22.27 -3.35
N LEU A 347 3.03 21.86 -2.15
CA LEU A 347 2.37 20.81 -1.39
C LEU A 347 1.09 21.34 -0.74
N SER A 348 0.04 21.43 -1.56
CA SER A 348 -1.33 21.75 -1.18
C SER A 348 -2.13 20.48 -0.86
N ASP A 349 -3.27 20.63 -0.17
CA ASP A 349 -4.19 19.52 0.14
C ASP A 349 -4.57 18.74 -1.13
N ILE A 350 -4.87 19.44 -2.24
CA ILE A 350 -5.26 18.80 -3.51
C ILE A 350 -4.13 18.00 -4.15
N MET A 351 -2.88 18.46 -4.01
CA MET A 351 -1.72 17.71 -4.49
C MET A 351 -1.54 16.42 -3.68
N VAL A 352 -1.70 16.47 -2.35
CA VAL A 352 -1.67 15.28 -1.50
C VAL A 352 -2.78 14.30 -1.90
N ILE A 353 -3.99 14.79 -2.16
CA ILE A 353 -5.12 13.97 -2.62
C ILE A 353 -4.81 13.33 -3.98
N CYS A 354 -4.25 14.09 -4.93
CA CYS A 354 -3.84 13.58 -6.24
C CYS A 354 -2.77 12.48 -6.10
N MET A 355 -1.72 12.71 -5.33
CA MET A 355 -0.66 11.73 -5.08
C MET A 355 -1.23 10.47 -4.41
N LYS A 356 -2.06 10.62 -3.36
CA LYS A 356 -2.70 9.50 -2.68
C LYS A 356 -3.53 8.66 -3.64
N ASN A 357 -4.39 9.29 -4.45
CA ASN A 357 -5.28 8.57 -5.35
C ASN A 357 -4.53 7.92 -6.51
N SER A 358 -3.46 8.55 -7.01
CA SER A 358 -2.56 7.92 -7.98
C SER A 358 -1.85 6.69 -7.39
N SER A 359 -1.36 6.76 -6.15
CA SER A 359 -0.75 5.62 -5.45
C SER A 359 -1.75 4.52 -5.11
N ARG A 360 -2.99 4.90 -4.75
CA ARG A 360 -4.10 3.94 -4.56
C ARG A 360 -4.39 3.20 -5.86
N LEU A 361 -4.57 3.90 -6.98
CA LEU A 361 -4.80 3.25 -8.27
C LEU A 361 -3.66 2.30 -8.65
N GLN A 362 -2.41 2.70 -8.36
CA GLN A 362 -1.25 1.83 -8.56
C GLN A 362 -1.33 0.54 -7.73
N SER A 363 -1.81 0.59 -6.46
CA SER A 363 -1.88 -0.58 -5.58
C SER A 363 -2.98 -1.58 -5.95
N ILE A 364 -4.04 -1.14 -6.63
CA ILE A 364 -5.10 -2.04 -7.13
C ILE A 364 -4.70 -2.74 -8.44
N ILE A 365 -3.68 -2.22 -9.11
CA ILE A 365 -3.18 -2.75 -10.39
C ILE A 365 -1.98 -3.67 -10.20
N ILE A 366 -1.10 -3.35 -9.25
CA ILE A 366 0.08 -4.14 -8.92
C ILE A 366 -0.19 -4.95 -7.64
N ASN A 367 0.34 -6.17 -7.58
CA ASN A 367 0.27 -7.03 -6.39
C ASN A 367 0.75 -6.32 -5.11
N ASP A 368 0.04 -6.53 -4.01
CA ASP A 368 0.24 -5.82 -2.74
C ASP A 368 1.59 -6.07 -2.06
N GLU A 369 2.33 -7.10 -2.48
CA GLU A 369 3.69 -7.40 -2.00
C GLU A 369 4.75 -6.40 -2.51
N SER A 370 4.44 -5.58 -3.51
CA SER A 370 5.42 -4.73 -4.21
C SER A 370 6.03 -3.63 -3.32
N ASP A 371 7.36 -3.59 -3.24
CA ASP A 371 8.13 -2.49 -2.62
C ASP A 371 7.82 -1.12 -3.22
N ARG A 372 7.42 -1.07 -4.50
CA ARG A 372 7.09 0.17 -5.18
C ARG A 372 5.91 0.86 -4.51
N ILE A 373 4.85 0.11 -4.20
CA ILE A 373 3.65 0.64 -3.52
C ILE A 373 4.05 1.27 -2.18
N ARG A 374 4.97 0.63 -1.45
CA ARG A 374 5.45 1.14 -0.16
C ARG A 374 6.21 2.46 -0.29
N VAL A 375 7.12 2.57 -1.26
CA VAL A 375 7.85 3.81 -1.55
C VAL A 375 6.90 4.94 -1.94
N ASP A 376 5.90 4.63 -2.78
CA ASP A 376 4.91 5.61 -3.22
C ASP A 376 4.08 6.12 -2.03
N TYR A 377 3.56 5.24 -1.16
CA TYR A 377 2.86 5.66 0.06
C TYR A 377 3.76 6.40 1.05
N GLY A 378 5.05 6.06 1.16
CA GLY A 378 6.00 6.84 1.96
C GLY A 378 6.15 8.28 1.46
N THR A 379 6.16 8.46 0.14
CA THR A 379 6.19 9.78 -0.50
C THR A 379 4.91 10.57 -0.23
N VAL A 380 3.74 9.92 -0.34
CA VAL A 380 2.44 10.53 -0.01
C VAL A 380 2.39 10.97 1.45
N ARG A 381 2.87 10.14 2.40
CA ARG A 381 2.91 10.50 3.83
C ARG A 381 3.84 11.67 4.12
N SER A 382 4.98 11.76 3.44
CA SER A 382 5.87 12.91 3.54
C SER A 382 5.21 14.19 3.03
N ALA A 383 4.51 14.11 1.90
CA ALA A 383 3.71 15.22 1.36
C ALA A 383 2.59 15.64 2.32
N PHE A 384 1.90 14.67 2.93
CA PHE A 384 0.86 14.89 3.93
C PHE A 384 1.38 15.62 5.19
N ILE A 385 2.56 15.24 5.69
CA ILE A 385 3.20 15.93 6.82
C ILE A 385 3.57 17.36 6.42
N SER A 386 4.20 17.51 5.25
CA SER A 386 4.66 18.80 4.71
C SER A 386 3.51 19.77 4.44
N ALA A 387 2.34 19.28 4.04
CA ALA A 387 1.11 20.07 3.88
C ALA A 387 0.44 20.42 5.23
N GLY A 388 0.98 19.97 6.37
CA GLY A 388 0.43 20.25 7.70
C GLY A 388 -0.84 19.46 8.04
N LEU A 389 -1.25 18.49 7.22
CA LEU A 389 -2.48 17.72 7.43
C LEU A 389 -2.39 16.75 8.64
N HIS A 390 -1.19 16.45 9.10
CA HIS A 390 -0.94 15.63 10.28
C HIS A 390 -1.24 16.34 11.61
N ARG A 391 -1.43 17.66 11.61
CA ARG A 391 -1.68 18.48 12.82
C ARG A 391 -2.79 19.48 12.56
N LEU A 392 -4.03 18.99 12.53
CA LEU A 392 -5.19 19.86 12.38
C LEU A 392 -5.58 20.44 13.74
N ALA A 393 -5.69 21.77 13.80
CA ALA A 393 -6.16 22.45 15.00
C ALA A 393 -7.64 22.12 15.27
N PRO A 394 -8.07 22.05 16.54
CA PRO A 394 -9.48 22.03 16.88
C PRO A 394 -10.14 23.32 16.37
N LEU A 395 -11.16 23.18 15.52
CA LEU A 395 -11.85 24.33 14.94
C LEU A 395 -13.09 24.69 15.76
N LYS A 396 -13.35 25.99 15.87
CA LYS A 396 -14.51 26.54 16.60
C LYS A 396 -15.83 26.34 15.86
N GLU A 397 -15.78 26.28 14.53
CA GLU A 397 -16.93 26.11 13.65
C GLU A 397 -16.60 25.03 12.61
N VAL A 398 -17.60 24.21 12.29
CA VAL A 398 -17.47 23.15 11.28
C VAL A 398 -17.86 23.74 9.93
N THR A 399 -16.92 23.69 8.99
CA THR A 399 -17.11 24.03 7.58
C THR A 399 -16.91 22.79 6.70
N PRO A 400 -17.34 22.82 5.43
CA PRO A 400 -17.06 21.74 4.49
C PRO A 400 -15.56 21.48 4.32
N PHE A 401 -14.76 22.55 4.31
CA PHE A 401 -13.30 22.44 4.26
C PHE A 401 -12.73 21.74 5.49
N SER A 402 -13.16 22.14 6.69
CA SER A 402 -12.67 21.50 7.91
C SER A 402 -13.08 20.04 8.02
N GLN A 403 -14.31 19.73 7.62
CA GLN A 403 -14.84 18.38 7.64
C GLN A 403 -14.11 17.47 6.63
N HIS A 404 -13.82 18.00 5.43
CA HIS A 404 -13.03 17.29 4.43
C HIS A 404 -11.61 17.02 4.92
N ARG A 405 -10.92 18.03 5.50
CA ARG A 405 -9.59 17.88 6.08
C ARG A 405 -9.54 16.87 7.22
N ALA A 406 -10.50 16.90 8.13
CA ALA A 406 -10.61 15.91 9.21
C ALA A 406 -10.76 14.49 8.63
N SER A 407 -11.59 14.33 7.61
CA SER A 407 -11.83 13.03 6.96
C SER A 407 -10.56 12.45 6.33
N ILE A 408 -9.83 13.23 5.52
CA ILE A 408 -8.59 12.77 4.89
C ILE A 408 -7.46 12.57 5.92
N ALA A 409 -7.40 13.40 6.97
CA ALA A 409 -6.38 13.28 8.01
C ALA A 409 -6.57 12.02 8.87
N SER A 410 -7.79 11.75 9.33
CA SER A 410 -8.11 10.49 10.00
C SER A 410 -7.90 9.28 9.09
N SER A 411 -8.24 9.40 7.81
CA SER A 411 -8.02 8.33 6.84
C SER A 411 -6.54 8.00 6.63
N MET A 412 -5.68 9.00 6.42
CA MET A 412 -4.24 8.78 6.29
C MET A 412 -3.65 8.17 7.56
N TYR A 413 -4.06 8.67 8.72
CA TYR A 413 -3.58 8.18 10.01
C TYR A 413 -3.95 6.71 10.23
N TYR A 414 -5.20 6.32 9.95
CA TYR A 414 -5.65 4.92 9.99
C TYR A 414 -4.89 4.04 8.97
N GLN A 415 -4.78 4.48 7.71
CA GLN A 415 -4.13 3.71 6.64
C GLN A 415 -2.65 3.46 6.91
N ASP A 416 -1.96 4.41 7.54
CA ASP A 416 -0.57 4.22 8.00
C ASP A 416 -0.45 2.98 8.89
N LYS A 417 -1.34 2.81 9.88
CA LYS A 417 -1.31 1.68 10.82
C LYS A 417 -1.67 0.39 10.14
N CYS A 418 -2.69 0.39 9.27
CA CYS A 418 -3.07 -0.80 8.51
C CYS A 418 -1.94 -1.30 7.62
N HIS A 419 -1.28 -0.42 6.87
CA HIS A 419 -0.14 -0.79 6.03
C HIS A 419 1.04 -1.28 6.87
N SER A 420 1.30 -0.66 8.02
CA SER A 420 2.35 -1.07 8.95
C SER A 420 2.11 -2.46 9.54
N LEU A 421 0.87 -2.76 9.95
CA LEU A 421 0.50 -4.08 10.44
C LEU A 421 0.61 -5.15 9.36
N PHE A 422 0.11 -4.86 8.16
CA PHE A 422 0.15 -5.80 7.03
C PHE A 422 1.58 -6.20 6.65
N ASN A 423 2.53 -5.26 6.75
CA ASN A 423 3.93 -5.49 6.34
C ASN A 423 4.89 -5.72 7.52
N ALA A 424 4.40 -5.74 8.77
CA ALA A 424 5.20 -5.76 9.99
C ALA A 424 6.31 -4.68 10.01
N ARG A 425 5.94 -3.41 9.78
CA ARG A 425 6.87 -2.26 9.75
C ARG A 425 6.44 -1.16 10.71
N PRO A 426 7.38 -0.32 11.20
CA PRO A 426 7.03 0.82 12.02
C PRO A 426 6.08 1.79 11.28
N PRO A 427 5.09 2.38 11.97
CA PRO A 427 4.25 3.45 11.40
C PRO A 427 5.07 4.72 11.17
N MET A 428 4.75 5.48 10.12
CA MET A 428 5.40 6.78 9.87
C MET A 428 4.73 7.91 10.64
N LEU A 429 3.44 7.76 10.97
CA LEU A 429 2.65 8.77 11.64
C LEU A 429 2.43 8.37 13.10
N SER A 430 3.34 8.72 13.99
CA SER A 430 3.15 8.44 15.43
C SER A 430 2.12 9.39 16.06
N ASP A 431 1.32 8.88 16.98
CA ASP A 431 0.39 9.64 17.83
C ASP A 431 1.06 10.85 18.52
N ARG A 432 2.32 10.68 18.96
CA ARG A 432 3.16 11.70 19.63
C ARG A 432 3.35 12.95 18.78
N TYR A 433 3.24 12.85 17.46
CA TYR A 433 3.47 13.96 16.55
C TYR A 433 2.25 14.32 15.71
N CYS A 434 1.16 13.55 15.78
CA CYS A 434 -0.01 13.73 14.95
C CYS A 434 -1.24 14.13 15.77
N GLN A 435 -2.01 15.08 15.25
CA GLN A 435 -3.33 15.45 15.73
C GLN A 435 -4.31 15.41 14.56
N CYS A 436 -4.95 14.25 14.39
CA CYS A 436 -5.92 13.98 13.31
C CYS A 436 -7.32 13.81 13.92
N PRO A 437 -8.13 14.89 14.03
CA PRO A 437 -9.46 14.83 14.64
C PRO A 437 -10.39 13.91 13.85
N LEU A 438 -11.20 13.11 14.55
CA LEU A 438 -12.18 12.24 13.92
C LEU A 438 -13.23 13.06 13.14
N PRO A 439 -13.53 12.72 11.88
CA PRO A 439 -14.54 13.44 11.09
C PRO A 439 -15.94 13.21 11.66
N LEU A 440 -16.80 14.23 11.61
CA LEU A 440 -18.19 14.07 12.02
C LEU A 440 -18.93 13.13 11.07
N ASP A 441 -19.92 12.42 11.58
CA ASP A 441 -20.68 11.44 10.83
C ASP A 441 -21.78 12.12 10.00
N LEU A 442 -21.39 12.71 8.88
CA LEU A 442 -22.24 13.53 8.03
C LEU A 442 -22.23 13.00 6.60
N SER A 443 -23.38 13.12 5.92
CA SER A 443 -23.48 12.84 4.48
C SER A 443 -22.80 13.95 3.66
N GLU A 444 -22.29 13.62 2.47
CA GLU A 444 -21.73 14.65 1.58
C GLU A 444 -22.76 15.69 1.17
N GLU A 445 -24.02 15.29 0.98
CA GLU A 445 -25.08 16.21 0.62
C GLU A 445 -25.35 17.25 1.70
N ASP A 446 -25.23 16.86 2.98
CA ASP A 446 -25.40 17.79 4.09
C ASP A 446 -24.18 18.70 4.23
N VAL A 447 -22.98 18.16 4.04
CA VAL A 447 -21.74 18.94 4.08
C VAL A 447 -21.69 19.98 2.95
N TYR A 448 -22.00 19.59 1.71
CA TYR A 448 -21.89 20.47 0.54
C TYR A 448 -23.21 21.14 0.12
N GLY A 449 -24.29 20.91 0.87
CA GLY A 449 -25.64 21.41 0.57
C GLY A 449 -25.91 22.86 0.98
N GLY A 450 -24.93 23.53 1.61
CA GLY A 450 -25.04 24.90 2.09
C GLY A 450 -25.16 25.00 3.62
N ARG A 451 -25.04 26.22 4.15
CA ARG A 451 -24.91 26.49 5.59
C ARG A 451 -26.07 25.94 6.41
N ASP A 452 -27.31 26.20 5.98
CA ASP A 452 -28.49 25.82 6.77
C ASP A 452 -28.65 24.29 6.86
N ARG A 453 -28.35 23.59 5.75
CA ARG A 453 -28.38 22.12 5.72
C ARG A 453 -27.29 21.52 6.60
N LEU A 454 -26.07 22.06 6.55
CA LEU A 454 -24.98 21.66 7.42
C LEU A 454 -25.31 21.90 8.90
N ALA A 455 -25.82 23.09 9.24
CA ALA A 455 -26.23 23.41 10.61
C ALA A 455 -27.32 22.47 11.13
N ALA A 456 -28.32 22.16 10.29
CA ALA A 456 -29.37 21.20 10.65
C ALA A 456 -28.83 19.78 10.84
N ALA A 457 -27.84 19.35 10.05
CA ALA A 457 -27.22 18.04 10.19
C ALA A 457 -26.34 17.95 11.45
N LEU A 458 -25.59 19.01 11.76
CA LEU A 458 -24.81 19.13 13.00
C LEU A 458 -25.70 19.01 14.25
N ALA A 459 -26.91 19.59 14.20
CA ALA A 459 -27.87 19.51 15.30
C ALA A 459 -28.46 18.09 15.52
N ARG A 460 -28.30 17.18 14.55
CA ARG A 460 -28.73 15.76 14.64
C ARG A 460 -27.58 14.80 14.95
N LEU A 461 -26.42 15.32 15.39
CA LEU A 461 -25.33 14.48 15.88
C LEU A 461 -25.48 14.23 17.37
N ASP A 462 -25.05 13.05 17.82
CA ASP A 462 -24.89 12.77 19.25
C ASP A 462 -23.67 13.50 19.84
N SER A 463 -23.47 13.39 21.16
CA SER A 463 -22.33 14.02 21.85
C SER A 463 -20.97 13.50 21.39
N ASN A 464 -20.94 12.35 20.73
CA ASN A 464 -19.74 11.73 20.17
C ASN A 464 -19.61 12.00 18.67
N GLY A 465 -20.44 12.84 18.06
CA GLY A 465 -20.38 13.20 16.64
C GLY A 465 -20.89 12.13 15.67
N TRP A 466 -21.66 11.14 16.13
CA TRP A 466 -22.34 10.15 15.29
C TRP A 466 -23.72 10.64 14.84
N ASN A 467 -24.18 10.21 13.66
CA ASN A 467 -25.52 10.54 13.20
C ASN A 467 -26.58 9.78 14.01
N THR A 468 -27.69 10.45 14.35
CA THR A 468 -28.84 9.80 15.01
C THR A 468 -29.85 9.22 14.02
N ASP A 469 -29.66 9.47 12.72
CA ASP A 469 -30.58 9.06 11.66
C ASP A 469 -30.45 7.57 11.29
N GLY A 470 -29.45 6.87 11.86
CA GLY A 470 -29.21 5.45 11.65
C GLY A 470 -28.66 5.11 10.26
N ARG A 471 -28.10 6.10 9.55
CA ARG A 471 -27.60 5.98 8.18
C ARG A 471 -26.12 5.64 8.19
N ILE A 472 -25.66 4.89 7.18
CA ILE A 472 -24.24 4.60 6.98
C ILE A 472 -23.72 5.43 5.81
N TYR A 473 -22.77 6.31 6.11
CA TYR A 473 -22.02 7.13 5.17
C TYR A 473 -20.57 6.67 5.08
N THR A 474 -19.84 7.19 4.08
CA THR A 474 -18.38 7.00 4.01
C THR A 474 -17.65 7.53 5.24
N THR A 475 -18.15 8.64 5.81
CA THR A 475 -17.69 9.23 7.07
C THR A 475 -17.96 8.31 8.27
N THR A 476 -19.13 7.66 8.35
CA THR A 476 -19.43 6.64 9.36
C THR A 476 -18.38 5.53 9.35
N TRP A 477 -18.07 4.99 8.16
CA TRP A 477 -17.10 3.91 8.02
C TRP A 477 -15.70 4.35 8.45
N ILE A 478 -15.19 5.47 7.93
CA ILE A 478 -13.84 5.89 8.29
C ILE A 478 -13.73 6.30 9.75
N ARG A 479 -14.79 6.87 10.34
CA ARG A 479 -14.83 7.23 11.76
C ARG A 479 -14.64 5.99 12.63
N ALA A 480 -15.39 4.92 12.36
CA ALA A 480 -15.25 3.65 13.08
C ALA A 480 -13.83 3.07 12.93
N LEU A 481 -13.29 3.06 11.71
CA LEU A 481 -11.95 2.52 11.44
C LEU A 481 -10.84 3.35 12.10
N ALA A 482 -10.97 4.68 12.10
CA ALA A 482 -10.01 5.59 12.70
C ALA A 482 -9.96 5.46 14.23
N MET A 483 -11.09 5.17 14.89
CA MET A 483 -11.14 4.91 16.33
C MET A 483 -10.29 3.70 16.76
N LEU A 484 -10.04 2.74 15.86
CA LEU A 484 -9.18 1.59 16.13
C LEU A 484 -7.67 1.90 16.01
N SER A 485 -7.29 3.09 15.53
CA SER A 485 -5.88 3.43 15.29
C SER A 485 -4.99 3.36 16.53
N PRO A 486 -5.41 3.82 17.74
CA PRO A 486 -4.61 3.68 18.95
C PRO A 486 -4.33 2.22 19.32
N ILE A 487 -5.30 1.34 19.11
CA ILE A 487 -5.13 -0.11 19.37
C ILE A 487 -4.09 -0.69 18.42
N ARG A 488 -4.18 -0.35 17.13
CA ARG A 488 -3.21 -0.80 16.12
C ARG A 488 -1.80 -0.28 16.37
N GLU A 489 -1.69 0.98 16.79
CA GLU A 489 -0.40 1.58 17.15
C GLU A 489 0.19 0.91 18.39
N GLY A 490 -0.62 0.66 19.43
CA GLY A 490 -0.19 -0.12 20.59
C GLY A 490 0.28 -1.53 20.22
N ILE A 491 -0.45 -2.25 19.36
CA ILE A 491 -0.01 -3.56 18.84
C ILE A 491 1.35 -3.44 18.15
N LEU A 492 1.55 -2.46 17.28
CA LEU A 492 2.81 -2.23 16.58
C LEU A 492 3.95 -1.91 17.56
N GLU A 493 3.71 -1.07 18.57
CA GLU A 493 4.70 -0.74 19.59
C GLU A 493 5.12 -1.98 20.40
N LEU A 494 4.16 -2.81 20.83
CA LEU A 494 4.46 -4.05 21.55
C LEU A 494 5.17 -5.09 20.66
N SER A 495 4.85 -5.12 19.35
CA SER A 495 5.38 -6.11 18.40
C SER A 495 6.78 -5.77 17.88
N LEU A 496 7.05 -4.49 17.58
CA LEU A 496 8.23 -4.06 16.82
C LEU A 496 9.33 -3.43 17.69
N SER A 497 9.06 -3.19 18.96
CA SER A 497 10.06 -2.62 19.87
C SER A 497 11.14 -3.63 20.22
N VAL A 498 12.37 -3.39 19.75
CA VAL A 498 13.53 -4.31 19.90
C VAL A 498 13.87 -4.61 21.36
N ASN A 499 13.78 -3.60 22.24
CA ASN A 499 14.20 -3.72 23.65
C ASN A 499 13.01 -3.73 24.63
N LEU A 500 11.78 -3.86 24.14
CA LEU A 500 10.59 -3.88 24.99
C LEU A 500 10.20 -5.31 25.31
N LYS A 501 10.32 -5.68 26.58
CA LYS A 501 9.60 -6.85 27.11
C LYS A 501 8.27 -6.36 27.64
N PHE A 502 7.21 -6.66 26.92
CA PHE A 502 5.86 -6.29 27.35
C PHE A 502 5.29 -7.33 28.31
N THR A 503 4.42 -6.85 29.20
CA THR A 503 3.73 -7.67 30.20
C THR A 503 2.35 -8.07 29.71
N LYS A 504 1.75 -9.10 30.33
CA LYS A 504 0.37 -9.50 30.05
C LYS A 504 -0.61 -8.33 30.25
N LEU A 505 -0.40 -7.55 31.31
CA LEU A 505 -1.22 -6.38 31.66
C LEU A 505 -1.28 -5.34 30.53
N GLN A 506 -0.17 -5.09 29.83
CA GLN A 506 -0.14 -4.13 28.72
C GLN A 506 -1.01 -4.59 27.55
N THR A 507 -1.04 -5.88 27.27
CA THR A 507 -1.91 -6.44 26.22
C THR A 507 -3.38 -6.46 26.68
N GLU A 508 -3.64 -6.80 27.93
CA GLU A 508 -4.99 -6.76 28.52
C GLU A 508 -5.58 -5.35 28.54
N ASP A 509 -4.77 -4.32 28.81
CA ASP A 509 -5.22 -2.92 28.75
C ASP A 509 -5.66 -2.53 27.33
N LEU A 510 -4.90 -2.93 26.30
CA LEU A 510 -5.31 -2.73 24.90
C LEU A 510 -6.61 -3.47 24.55
N ILE A 511 -6.83 -4.67 25.09
CA ILE A 511 -8.09 -5.41 24.92
C ILE A 511 -9.25 -4.63 25.55
N VAL A 512 -9.10 -4.15 26.78
CA VAL A 512 -10.13 -3.35 27.47
C VAL A 512 -10.43 -2.06 26.72
N GLN A 513 -9.40 -1.39 26.18
CA GLN A 513 -9.59 -0.19 25.35
C GLN A 513 -10.33 -0.51 24.05
N LEU A 514 -10.01 -1.63 23.39
CA LEU A 514 -10.70 -2.09 22.19
C LEU A 514 -12.19 -2.37 22.48
N GLU A 515 -12.50 -3.04 23.58
CA GLU A 515 -13.88 -3.32 23.98
C GLU A 515 -14.67 -2.04 24.26
N LYS A 516 -14.05 -1.03 24.90
CA LYS A 516 -14.67 0.29 25.10
C LYS A 516 -14.98 0.98 23.78
N ILE A 517 -14.06 0.93 22.82
CA ILE A 517 -14.27 1.50 21.48
C ILE A 517 -15.46 0.81 20.79
N VAL A 518 -15.49 -0.52 20.77
CA VAL A 518 -16.56 -1.29 20.13
C VAL A 518 -17.92 -1.04 20.80
N ALA A 519 -17.96 -0.97 22.14
CA ALA A 519 -19.17 -0.66 22.88
C ALA A 519 -19.70 0.77 22.62
N SER A 520 -18.83 1.69 22.20
CA SER A 520 -19.20 3.08 21.87
C SER A 520 -19.75 3.26 20.45
N TYR A 521 -19.69 2.22 19.60
CA TYR A 521 -20.25 2.30 18.25
C TYR A 521 -21.78 2.40 18.30
N PRO A 522 -22.41 3.21 17.42
CA PRO A 522 -23.85 3.31 17.38
C PRO A 522 -24.50 1.99 16.91
N PRO A 523 -25.75 1.69 17.31
CA PRO A 523 -26.38 0.39 17.05
C PRO A 523 -26.43 0.00 15.56
N HIS A 524 -26.57 0.97 14.65
CA HIS A 524 -26.70 0.73 13.22
C HIS A 524 -25.40 0.27 12.54
N ILE A 525 -24.23 0.35 13.21
CA ILE A 525 -22.96 -0.21 12.72
C ILE A 525 -22.43 -1.39 13.54
N GLN A 526 -23.15 -1.81 14.58
CA GLN A 526 -22.78 -2.97 15.38
C GLN A 526 -23.11 -4.26 14.62
N TYR A 527 -22.14 -5.18 14.58
CA TYR A 527 -22.32 -6.48 13.97
C TYR A 527 -22.97 -7.46 14.95
N HIS A 528 -23.96 -8.22 14.48
CA HIS A 528 -24.54 -9.33 15.22
C HIS A 528 -24.52 -10.60 14.37
N SER A 529 -24.14 -11.74 14.97
CA SER A 529 -23.98 -13.01 14.24
C SER A 529 -25.28 -13.57 13.65
N ASN A 530 -26.44 -13.11 14.14
CA ASN A 530 -27.77 -13.50 13.69
C ASN A 530 -28.40 -12.50 12.72
N MET A 531 -27.64 -11.55 12.16
CA MET A 531 -28.16 -10.60 11.17
C MET A 531 -28.69 -11.33 9.94
N GLU A 532 -29.95 -11.07 9.60
CA GLU A 532 -30.59 -11.61 8.40
C GLU A 532 -30.29 -10.73 7.20
N TRP A 533 -29.87 -11.35 6.09
CA TRP A 533 -29.65 -10.62 4.86
C TRP A 533 -30.96 -10.07 4.30
N PRO A 534 -30.95 -8.86 3.72
CA PRO A 534 -32.15 -8.26 3.16
C PRO A 534 -32.75 -9.18 2.10
N SER A 535 -34.01 -9.56 2.25
CA SER A 535 -34.74 -10.36 1.26
C SER A 535 -35.28 -9.47 0.14
N HIS A 536 -35.27 -9.97 -1.10
CA HIS A 536 -35.77 -9.23 -2.28
C HIS A 536 -37.26 -8.85 -2.19
N SER A 537 -38.02 -9.43 -1.25
CA SER A 537 -39.48 -9.38 -1.21
C SER A 537 -40.10 -8.38 -0.23
N LYS A 538 -39.31 -7.57 0.49
CA LYS A 538 -39.87 -6.50 1.34
C LYS A 538 -39.10 -5.20 1.16
N TRP A 539 -39.72 -4.24 0.49
CA TRP A 539 -39.44 -2.82 0.72
C TRP A 539 -39.80 -2.49 2.17
N SER A 540 -38.89 -2.77 3.10
CA SER A 540 -38.93 -2.12 4.40
C SER A 540 -38.32 -0.73 4.21
N PHE A 541 -39.09 0.30 4.55
CA PHE A 541 -38.62 1.69 4.65
C PHE A 541 -37.46 1.87 5.67
N HIS A 542 -37.08 0.79 6.37
CA HIS A 542 -36.00 0.70 7.36
C HIS A 542 -35.11 -0.56 7.21
N GLY A 543 -35.15 -1.26 6.07
CA GLY A 543 -34.30 -2.44 5.83
C GLY A 543 -32.87 -2.03 5.47
N GLN A 544 -31.88 -2.67 6.10
CA GLN A 544 -30.48 -2.54 5.69
C GLN A 544 -30.34 -2.99 4.23
N SER A 545 -29.54 -2.30 3.45
CA SER A 545 -29.14 -2.69 2.10
C SER A 545 -28.00 -3.70 2.14
N ALA A 546 -27.78 -4.42 1.03
CA ALA A 546 -26.62 -5.32 0.92
C ALA A 546 -25.29 -4.58 1.11
N HIS A 547 -25.21 -3.32 0.67
CA HIS A 547 -24.06 -2.44 0.87
C HIS A 547 -23.85 -2.08 2.35
N GLU A 548 -24.90 -1.76 3.09
CA GLU A 548 -24.81 -1.52 4.54
C GLU A 548 -24.34 -2.77 5.28
N MET A 549 -24.87 -3.95 4.93
CA MET A 549 -24.39 -5.23 5.47
C MET A 549 -22.91 -5.47 5.22
N TYR A 550 -22.43 -5.13 4.01
CA TYR A 550 -21.01 -5.19 3.68
C TYR A 550 -20.19 -4.28 4.60
N ILE A 551 -20.60 -3.03 4.81
CA ILE A 551 -19.86 -2.09 5.66
C ILE A 551 -19.83 -2.54 7.12
N ILE A 552 -20.96 -2.96 7.69
CA ILE A 552 -21.04 -3.48 9.07
C ILE A 552 -20.10 -4.68 9.23
N THR A 553 -20.16 -5.62 8.28
CA THR A 553 -19.29 -6.80 8.27
C THR A 553 -17.82 -6.43 8.11
N ARG A 554 -17.49 -5.42 7.28
CA ARG A 554 -16.11 -4.93 7.14
C ARG A 554 -15.59 -4.30 8.42
N ILE A 555 -16.40 -3.48 9.10
CA ILE A 555 -16.03 -2.92 10.42
C ILE A 555 -15.74 -4.04 11.41
N GLN A 556 -16.57 -5.08 11.45
CA GLN A 556 -16.34 -6.25 12.31
C GLN A 556 -15.02 -6.96 11.98
N LEU A 557 -14.68 -7.14 10.70
CA LEU A 557 -13.40 -7.74 10.31
C LEU A 557 -12.19 -6.91 10.79
N ASP A 558 -12.28 -5.59 10.77
CA ASP A 558 -11.26 -4.70 11.30
C ASP A 558 -11.13 -4.80 12.85
N VAL A 559 -12.25 -4.97 13.57
CA VAL A 559 -12.25 -5.27 15.01
C VAL A 559 -11.62 -6.64 15.29
N LEU A 560 -12.04 -7.68 14.56
CA LEU A 560 -11.51 -9.03 14.71
C LEU A 560 -10.03 -9.12 14.40
N GLN A 561 -9.51 -8.35 13.43
CA GLN A 561 -8.08 -8.26 13.17
C GLN A 561 -7.31 -7.71 14.38
N CYS A 562 -7.84 -6.69 15.06
CA CYS A 562 -7.22 -6.17 16.28
C CYS A 562 -7.21 -7.23 17.39
N LYS A 563 -8.35 -7.91 17.61
CA LYS A 563 -8.43 -9.01 18.58
C LYS A 563 -7.46 -10.15 18.26
N PHE A 564 -7.41 -10.57 16.99
CA PHE A 564 -6.52 -11.62 16.49
C PHE A 564 -5.05 -11.29 16.76
N LEU A 565 -4.62 -10.06 16.45
CA LEU A 565 -3.24 -9.64 16.65
C LEU A 565 -2.88 -9.49 18.14
N LEU A 566 -3.82 -9.02 18.97
CA LEU A 566 -3.63 -8.99 20.43
C LEU A 566 -3.48 -10.41 21.01
N GLU A 567 -4.33 -11.35 20.60
CA GLU A 567 -4.18 -12.76 21.01
C GLU A 567 -2.88 -13.37 20.50
N ARG A 568 -2.42 -13.04 19.29
CA ARG A 568 -1.09 -13.45 18.82
C ARG A 568 0.03 -12.94 19.72
N LEU A 569 -0.08 -11.72 20.25
CA LEU A 569 0.90 -11.20 21.22
C LEU A 569 0.86 -11.96 22.54
N ILE A 570 -0.32 -12.35 23.02
CA ILE A 570 -0.49 -13.13 24.25
C ILE A 570 0.12 -14.53 24.08
N VAL A 571 -0.23 -15.23 23.00
CA VAL A 571 0.31 -16.56 22.67
C VAL A 571 1.83 -16.52 22.47
N SER A 572 2.35 -15.48 21.80
CA SER A 572 3.79 -15.37 21.54
C SER A 572 4.67 -15.23 22.80
N ARG A 573 4.07 -14.80 23.91
CA ARG A 573 4.74 -14.71 25.21
C ARG A 573 4.38 -15.85 26.15
N GLY A 574 3.57 -16.82 25.72
CA GLY A 574 3.09 -17.92 26.55
C GLY A 574 2.16 -17.48 27.68
N PHE A 575 1.40 -16.40 27.50
CA PHE A 575 0.49 -15.87 28.52
C PHE A 575 -0.87 -16.60 28.60
N ASN A 576 -1.23 -17.39 27.57
CA ASN A 576 -2.40 -18.27 27.53
C ASN A 576 -2.13 -19.53 26.67
N ASP A 577 -3.13 -20.39 26.55
CA ASP A 577 -3.09 -21.68 25.84
C ASP A 577 -3.40 -21.60 24.33
N GLY A 578 -3.72 -20.40 23.81
CA GLY A 578 -4.08 -20.20 22.41
C GLY A 578 -5.55 -20.46 22.05
N GLN A 579 -6.41 -20.82 23.02
CA GLN A 579 -7.84 -21.05 22.75
C GLN A 579 -8.53 -19.77 22.22
N GLY A 580 -8.26 -18.61 22.83
CA GLY A 580 -8.81 -17.32 22.38
C GLY A 580 -8.41 -16.96 20.95
N LEU A 581 -7.13 -17.17 20.59
CA LEU A 581 -6.63 -16.97 19.23
C LEU A 581 -7.37 -17.85 18.21
N PHE A 582 -7.58 -19.12 18.56
CA PHE A 582 -8.31 -20.07 17.72
C PHE A 582 -9.78 -19.67 17.51
N ASP A 583 -10.46 -19.26 18.59
CA ASP A 583 -11.87 -18.87 18.52
C ASP A 583 -12.08 -17.63 17.66
N ILE A 584 -11.20 -16.62 17.77
CA ILE A 584 -11.23 -15.44 16.89
C ILE A 584 -10.93 -15.81 15.43
N ALA A 585 -9.97 -16.70 15.19
CA ALA A 585 -9.67 -17.17 13.84
C ALA A 585 -10.89 -17.87 13.21
N LYS A 586 -11.58 -18.71 13.97
CA LYS A 586 -12.81 -19.39 13.56
C LYS A 586 -13.96 -18.41 13.31
N GLU A 587 -14.14 -17.41 14.19
CA GLU A 587 -15.14 -16.36 14.02
C GLU A 587 -14.87 -15.56 12.74
N THR A 588 -13.62 -15.12 12.53
CA THR A 588 -13.21 -14.34 11.35
C THR A 588 -13.52 -15.08 10.05
N ILE A 589 -13.18 -16.38 9.96
CA ILE A 589 -13.52 -17.20 8.78
C ILE A 589 -15.04 -17.30 8.61
N SER A 590 -15.80 -17.43 9.69
CA SER A 590 -17.26 -17.51 9.64
C SER A 590 -17.88 -16.21 9.10
N VAL A 591 -17.37 -15.05 9.53
CA VAL A 591 -17.80 -13.74 9.05
C VAL A 591 -17.47 -13.54 7.56
N ILE A 592 -16.29 -13.95 7.12
CA ILE A 592 -15.89 -13.89 5.70
C ILE A 592 -16.77 -14.80 4.84
N VAL A 593 -17.01 -16.03 5.28
CA VAL A 593 -17.88 -16.99 4.56
C VAL A 593 -19.32 -16.49 4.53
N PHE A 594 -19.84 -15.93 5.61
CA PHE A 594 -21.17 -15.31 5.65
C PHE A 594 -21.33 -14.22 4.58
N LEU A 595 -20.31 -13.36 4.42
CA LEU A 595 -20.30 -12.33 3.40
C LEU A 595 -20.26 -12.94 1.98
N TRP A 596 -19.40 -13.93 1.75
CA TRP A 596 -19.22 -14.56 0.44
C TRP A 596 -20.41 -15.41 -0.01
N LEU A 597 -21.11 -16.07 0.92
CA LEU A 597 -22.34 -16.81 0.62
C LEU A 597 -23.44 -15.91 0.06
N ASN A 598 -23.38 -14.60 0.32
CA ASN A 598 -24.32 -13.60 -0.19
C ASN A 598 -23.73 -12.73 -1.32
N ARG A 599 -22.63 -13.17 -1.95
CA ARG A 599 -21.93 -12.45 -3.03
C ARG A 599 -22.82 -12.06 -4.21
N ASP A 600 -23.91 -12.78 -4.47
CA ASP A 600 -24.82 -12.47 -5.58
C ASP A 600 -25.57 -11.15 -5.37
N LYS A 601 -25.72 -10.72 -4.10
CA LYS A 601 -26.27 -9.40 -3.71
C LYS A 601 -25.19 -8.31 -3.66
N LEU A 602 -23.92 -8.68 -3.83
CA LEU A 602 -22.74 -7.81 -3.67
C LEU A 602 -21.92 -7.73 -4.96
N GLN A 603 -22.56 -7.83 -6.14
CA GLN A 603 -21.85 -7.86 -7.42
C GLN A 603 -20.91 -6.68 -7.62
N GLU A 604 -21.34 -5.48 -7.24
CA GLU A 604 -20.51 -4.25 -7.35
C GLU A 604 -19.27 -4.28 -6.44
N LEU A 605 -19.27 -5.13 -5.41
CA LEU A 605 -18.21 -5.25 -4.41
C LEU A 605 -17.35 -6.52 -4.57
N HIS A 606 -17.54 -7.29 -5.66
CA HIS A 606 -16.74 -8.48 -5.94
C HIS A 606 -15.22 -8.19 -5.94
N HIS A 607 -14.85 -6.99 -6.38
CA HIS A 607 -13.46 -6.52 -6.42
C HIS A 607 -12.77 -6.41 -5.04
N ALA A 608 -13.51 -6.52 -3.92
CA ALA A 608 -12.94 -6.42 -2.58
C ALA A 608 -12.63 -7.79 -1.94
N PHE A 609 -13.16 -8.89 -2.48
CA PHE A 609 -13.09 -10.21 -1.84
C PHE A 609 -11.69 -10.82 -1.82
N ASP A 610 -10.86 -10.55 -2.82
CA ASP A 610 -9.48 -11.03 -2.86
C ASP A 610 -8.66 -10.42 -1.71
N TRP A 611 -8.81 -9.10 -1.49
CA TRP A 611 -8.19 -8.39 -0.37
C TRP A 611 -8.72 -8.87 0.97
N ILE A 612 -10.03 -9.12 1.10
CA ILE A 612 -10.62 -9.67 2.33
C ILE A 612 -10.03 -11.05 2.65
N ALA A 613 -9.96 -11.92 1.64
CA ALA A 613 -9.41 -13.26 1.79
C ALA A 613 -7.94 -13.23 2.22
N VAL A 614 -7.11 -12.39 1.59
CA VAL A 614 -5.69 -12.26 1.92
C VAL A 614 -5.47 -11.63 3.30
N SER A 615 -6.11 -10.49 3.58
CA SER A 615 -5.79 -9.67 4.75
C SER A 615 -6.34 -10.19 6.07
N TYR A 616 -7.48 -10.89 6.02
CA TYR A 616 -8.16 -11.40 7.21
C TYR A 616 -8.26 -12.94 7.19
N GLY A 617 -8.58 -13.52 6.03
CA GLY A 617 -8.85 -14.95 5.90
C GLY A 617 -7.62 -15.84 5.99
N MET A 618 -6.58 -15.59 5.20
CA MET A 618 -5.38 -16.43 5.15
C MET A 618 -4.66 -16.56 6.51
N PRO A 619 -4.43 -15.48 7.28
CA PRO A 619 -3.87 -15.58 8.63
C PRO A 619 -4.68 -16.49 9.55
N CYS A 620 -6.01 -16.33 9.55
CA CYS A 620 -6.91 -17.07 10.41
C CYS A 620 -7.00 -18.54 9.98
N ALA A 621 -7.13 -18.80 8.68
CA ALA A 621 -7.10 -20.15 8.13
C ALA A 621 -5.79 -20.87 8.43
N GLY A 622 -4.65 -20.15 8.43
CA GLY A 622 -3.35 -20.68 8.86
C GLY A 622 -3.36 -21.19 10.29
N ILE A 623 -3.90 -20.42 11.25
CA ILE A 623 -4.07 -20.87 12.65
C ILE A 623 -4.93 -22.12 12.72
N LEU A 624 -6.10 -22.11 12.06
CA LEU A 624 -7.01 -23.26 12.06
C LEU A 624 -6.35 -24.52 11.48
N CYS A 625 -5.56 -24.39 10.40
CA CYS A 625 -4.83 -25.47 9.80
C CYS A 625 -3.76 -26.05 10.74
N VAL A 626 -3.01 -25.22 11.45
CA VAL A 626 -1.97 -25.69 12.36
C VAL A 626 -2.58 -26.41 13.56
N GLU A 627 -3.64 -25.88 14.17
CA GLU A 627 -4.31 -26.59 15.27
C GLU A 627 -4.95 -27.89 14.79
N LEU A 628 -5.50 -27.93 13.57
CA LEU A 628 -6.02 -29.16 12.97
C LEU A 628 -4.93 -30.23 12.77
N LEU A 629 -3.74 -29.84 12.30
CA LEU A 629 -2.60 -30.75 12.15
C LEU A 629 -2.09 -31.24 13.51
N ARG A 630 -2.00 -30.37 14.52
CA ARG A 630 -1.61 -30.76 15.89
C ARG A 630 -2.60 -31.75 16.49
N ALA A 631 -3.90 -31.51 16.36
CA ALA A 631 -4.91 -32.44 16.83
C ALA A 631 -4.82 -33.80 16.13
N SER A 632 -4.38 -33.84 14.88
CA SER A 632 -4.14 -35.07 14.11
C SER A 632 -2.76 -35.70 14.35
N ASN A 633 -1.95 -35.19 15.29
CA ASN A 633 -0.57 -35.62 15.56
C ASN A 633 0.37 -35.48 14.34
N LEU A 634 0.07 -34.56 13.42
CA LEU A 634 0.84 -34.31 12.19
C LEU A 634 1.75 -33.08 12.28
N ALA A 635 1.69 -32.34 13.38
CA ALA A 635 2.56 -31.21 13.67
C ALA A 635 3.16 -31.34 15.08
N PRO A 636 4.37 -30.80 15.33
CA PRO A 636 4.97 -30.81 16.65
C PRO A 636 4.05 -30.13 17.68
N PRO A 637 4.03 -30.62 18.94
CA PRO A 637 3.40 -29.89 20.03
C PRO A 637 4.04 -28.50 20.17
N ALA A 638 3.25 -27.52 20.61
CA ALA A 638 3.72 -26.14 20.75
C ALA A 638 5.01 -26.07 21.60
N PRO A 639 5.98 -25.20 21.23
CA PRO A 639 7.26 -25.13 21.93
C PRO A 639 7.05 -24.80 23.42
N THR A 640 7.48 -25.71 24.29
CA THR A 640 7.53 -25.50 25.72
C THR A 640 8.68 -24.55 26.03
N ASN A 641 8.39 -23.33 26.50
CA ASN A 641 9.43 -22.44 27.00
C ASN A 641 10.12 -23.11 28.20
N GLU A 642 11.42 -23.35 28.10
CA GLU A 642 12.25 -23.99 29.14
C GLU A 642 12.33 -23.21 30.48
N SER A 643 11.62 -22.09 30.58
CA SER A 643 11.58 -21.20 31.76
C SER A 643 10.25 -21.24 32.53
N SER A 644 9.24 -21.96 32.05
CA SER A 644 8.01 -22.22 32.82
C SER A 644 8.14 -23.50 33.66
N SER A 645 7.80 -23.39 34.95
CA SER A 645 7.71 -24.50 35.92
C SER A 645 7.09 -25.77 35.32
N PRO A 646 7.53 -26.98 35.69
CA PRO A 646 7.12 -28.27 35.09
C PRO A 646 5.65 -28.68 35.30
N ALA A 647 4.75 -27.75 35.63
CA ALA A 647 3.35 -28.00 35.93
C ALA A 647 2.34 -27.35 34.96
N ALA A 648 2.76 -26.50 34.02
CA ALA A 648 1.85 -25.97 32.99
C ALA A 648 1.77 -26.94 31.80
N VAL A 649 1.00 -28.03 31.97
CA VAL A 649 0.53 -28.83 30.84
C VAL A 649 -0.34 -27.89 30.00
N HIS A 650 0.18 -27.41 28.86
CA HIS A 650 -0.66 -26.70 27.89
C HIS A 650 -1.77 -27.64 27.45
N GLU A 651 -2.99 -27.36 27.89
CA GLU A 651 -4.15 -28.12 27.46
C GLU A 651 -4.35 -27.85 25.95
N PRO A 652 -4.51 -28.90 25.12
CA PRO A 652 -4.68 -28.70 23.69
C PRO A 652 -5.95 -27.90 23.39
N VAL A 653 -5.87 -27.04 22.38
CA VAL A 653 -7.02 -26.26 21.88
C VAL A 653 -8.19 -27.19 21.59
N ARG A 654 -9.37 -26.84 22.11
CA ARG A 654 -10.58 -27.67 22.04
C ARG A 654 -11.45 -27.24 20.86
N PHE A 655 -11.70 -28.16 19.92
CA PHE A 655 -12.55 -27.90 18.76
C PHE A 655 -13.11 -29.16 18.10
N SER A 656 -14.16 -28.98 17.30
CA SER A 656 -14.69 -30.03 16.42
C SER A 656 -13.93 -30.08 15.10
N ARG A 657 -13.22 -31.18 14.84
CA ARG A 657 -12.45 -31.36 13.58
C ARG A 657 -13.33 -31.21 12.34
N SER A 658 -14.53 -31.79 12.37
CA SER A 658 -15.46 -31.73 11.23
C SER A 658 -15.93 -30.31 10.93
N GLU A 659 -16.23 -29.52 11.97
CA GLU A 659 -16.63 -28.12 11.82
C GLU A 659 -15.50 -27.28 11.18
N ILE A 660 -14.27 -27.45 11.64
CA ILE A 660 -13.12 -26.71 11.10
C ILE A 660 -12.84 -27.09 9.66
N VAL A 661 -12.87 -28.38 9.34
CA VAL A 661 -12.72 -28.85 7.96
C VAL A 661 -13.80 -28.25 7.06
N GLN A 662 -15.07 -28.23 7.48
CA GLN A 662 -16.15 -27.60 6.71
C GLN A 662 -15.88 -26.11 6.46
N LYS A 663 -15.48 -25.35 7.48
CA LYS A 663 -15.15 -23.92 7.35
C LYS A 663 -13.97 -23.69 6.40
N LEU A 664 -12.91 -24.49 6.50
CA LEU A 664 -11.75 -24.41 5.61
C LEU A 664 -12.10 -24.77 4.17
N ILE A 665 -12.99 -25.75 3.94
CA ILE A 665 -13.50 -26.07 2.59
C ILE A 665 -14.29 -24.90 2.02
N MET A 666 -15.15 -24.25 2.82
CA MET A 666 -15.88 -23.05 2.39
C MET A 666 -14.95 -21.89 2.08
N PHE A 667 -13.93 -21.66 2.91
CA PHE A 667 -12.92 -20.63 2.65
C PHE A 667 -12.12 -20.95 1.39
N LYS A 668 -11.76 -22.23 1.16
CA LYS A 668 -11.12 -22.65 -0.09
C LYS A 668 -12.03 -22.39 -1.30
N ALA A 669 -13.33 -22.61 -1.21
CA ALA A 669 -14.27 -22.32 -2.29
C ALA A 669 -14.33 -20.82 -2.62
N LEU A 670 -14.21 -19.94 -1.62
CA LEU A 670 -14.01 -18.51 -1.83
C LEU A 670 -12.72 -18.22 -2.61
N LEU A 671 -11.59 -18.83 -2.24
CA LEU A 671 -10.32 -18.67 -2.96
C LEU A 671 -10.40 -19.16 -4.42
N ASP A 672 -11.20 -20.20 -4.67
CA ASP A 672 -11.47 -20.74 -6.01
C ASP A 672 -12.32 -19.81 -6.86
N TRP A 673 -13.15 -18.99 -6.22
CA TRP A 673 -14.04 -18.04 -6.87
C TRP A 673 -13.37 -16.71 -7.25
N ILE A 674 -12.20 -16.39 -6.67
CA ILE A 674 -11.44 -15.17 -7.02
C ILE A 674 -11.11 -15.16 -8.51
N ARG A 675 -11.40 -14.04 -9.20
CA ARG A 675 -11.30 -13.97 -10.66
C ARG A 675 -9.84 -13.95 -11.11
N PRO A 676 -9.51 -14.48 -12.30
CA PRO A 676 -8.19 -14.35 -12.92
C PRO A 676 -7.71 -12.90 -13.07
N THR A 677 -8.64 -11.95 -13.13
CA THR A 677 -8.38 -10.51 -13.29
C THR A 677 -8.20 -9.75 -11.97
N ASP A 678 -8.44 -10.38 -10.82
CA ASP A 678 -8.28 -9.75 -9.50
C ASP A 678 -6.80 -9.75 -9.04
N ASN A 679 -6.43 -8.79 -8.19
CA ASN A 679 -5.03 -8.46 -7.90
C ASN A 679 -4.28 -9.64 -7.25
N ASN A 680 -4.91 -10.26 -6.26
CA ASN A 680 -4.29 -11.27 -5.41
C ASN A 680 -4.49 -12.72 -5.88
N VAL A 681 -4.94 -12.95 -7.12
CA VAL A 681 -5.28 -14.29 -7.63
C VAL A 681 -4.13 -15.30 -7.51
N ARG A 682 -2.88 -14.86 -7.71
CA ARG A 682 -1.70 -15.73 -7.60
C ARG A 682 -1.48 -16.21 -6.17
N LEU A 683 -1.63 -15.31 -5.19
CA LEU A 683 -1.47 -15.64 -3.77
C LEU A 683 -2.63 -16.54 -3.30
N CYS A 684 -3.86 -16.20 -3.66
CA CYS A 684 -5.04 -17.03 -3.42
C CYS A 684 -4.87 -18.45 -3.99
N GLY A 685 -4.37 -18.57 -5.22
CA GLY A 685 -4.12 -19.86 -5.87
C GLY A 685 -3.03 -20.69 -5.19
N LYS A 686 -1.97 -20.07 -4.66
CA LYS A 686 -0.95 -20.76 -3.85
C LYS A 686 -1.53 -21.25 -2.54
N PHE A 687 -2.21 -20.39 -1.79
CA PHE A 687 -2.77 -20.74 -0.48
C PHE A 687 -3.86 -21.81 -0.59
N LYS A 688 -4.70 -21.75 -1.64
CA LYS A 688 -5.65 -22.82 -2.00
C LYS A 688 -4.99 -24.20 -2.05
N LYS A 689 -3.84 -24.32 -2.73
CA LYS A 689 -3.12 -25.59 -2.86
C LYS A 689 -2.61 -26.08 -1.50
N VAL A 690 -2.15 -25.17 -0.64
CA VAL A 690 -1.74 -25.48 0.73
C VAL A 690 -2.93 -26.00 1.54
N LEU A 691 -4.06 -25.29 1.52
CA LEU A 691 -5.28 -25.72 2.20
C LEU A 691 -5.72 -27.12 1.75
N GLN A 692 -5.74 -27.37 0.44
CA GLN A 692 -6.14 -28.67 -0.11
C GLN A 692 -5.23 -29.79 0.43
N ARG A 693 -3.90 -29.61 0.37
CA ARG A 693 -2.94 -30.60 0.87
C ARG A 693 -3.12 -30.88 2.36
N ILE A 694 -3.34 -29.85 3.18
CA ILE A 694 -3.56 -30.02 4.62
C ILE A 694 -4.85 -30.80 4.88
N ILE A 695 -5.93 -30.45 4.19
CA ILE A 695 -7.21 -31.13 4.30
C ILE A 695 -7.08 -32.60 3.90
N ASP A 696 -6.45 -32.90 2.76
CA ASP A 696 -6.23 -34.26 2.27
C ASP A 696 -5.39 -35.08 3.27
N THR A 697 -4.29 -34.52 3.77
CA THR A 697 -3.42 -35.19 4.75
C THR A 697 -4.19 -35.53 6.04
N VAL A 698 -5.04 -34.62 6.52
CA VAL A 698 -5.88 -34.87 7.70
C VAL A 698 -6.89 -35.98 7.42
N PHE A 699 -7.53 -36.00 6.24
CA PHE A 699 -8.44 -37.09 5.85
C PHE A 699 -7.74 -38.45 5.72
N ASP A 700 -6.58 -38.50 5.06
CA ASP A 700 -5.81 -39.73 4.86
C ASP A 700 -5.32 -40.32 6.19
N SER A 701 -4.93 -39.46 7.13
CA SER A 701 -4.53 -39.89 8.48
C SER A 701 -5.68 -40.59 9.24
N MET A 702 -6.93 -40.20 8.99
CA MET A 702 -8.10 -40.85 9.58
C MET A 702 -8.40 -42.21 8.94
N GLY A 703 -8.09 -42.38 7.64
CA GLY A 703 -8.23 -43.65 6.93
C GLY A 703 -7.23 -44.72 7.37
N SER A 704 -6.00 -44.32 7.71
CA SER A 704 -4.95 -45.25 8.17
C SER A 704 -5.22 -45.88 9.53
N VAL A 705 -6.03 -45.27 10.40
CA VAL A 705 -6.32 -45.78 11.74
C VAL A 705 -7.32 -46.94 11.71
N SER A 706 -8.18 -47.02 10.68
CA SER A 706 -9.16 -48.11 10.53
C SER A 706 -8.59 -49.39 9.90
N GLY A 707 -7.40 -49.35 9.31
CA GLY A 707 -6.76 -50.51 8.65
C GLY A 707 -5.86 -51.37 9.54
N ALA A 708 -5.48 -50.88 10.73
CA ALA A 708 -4.47 -51.54 11.57
C ALA A 708 -5.03 -52.55 12.58
N HIS A 709 -6.34 -52.87 12.55
CA HIS A 709 -6.98 -53.78 13.51
C HIS A 709 -7.43 -55.14 12.93
N LEU A 710 -7.04 -55.49 11.70
CA LEU A 710 -7.22 -56.85 11.17
C LEU A 710 -5.93 -57.67 11.33
N GLN A 711 -5.86 -58.32 12.49
CA GLN A 711 -5.17 -59.57 12.80
C GLN A 711 -3.84 -59.87 12.08
N HIS A 712 -2.78 -59.65 12.84
CA HIS A 712 -1.54 -60.41 12.78
C HIS A 712 -1.86 -61.93 12.88
N ASN A 713 -1.62 -62.69 11.82
CA ASN A 713 -1.55 -64.14 11.88
C ASN A 713 -0.23 -64.57 11.21
N PRO A 714 0.74 -65.14 11.94
CA PRO A 714 2.03 -65.53 11.38
C PRO A 714 1.99 -67.00 10.99
N SER A 715 1.91 -67.33 9.69
CA SER A 715 2.30 -68.64 9.14
C SER A 715 2.30 -68.64 7.62
N GLU A 716 3.42 -69.11 7.04
CA GLU A 716 3.60 -69.66 5.69
C GLU A 716 3.85 -68.71 4.49
N LEU A 717 5.13 -68.65 4.11
CA LEU A 717 5.64 -68.49 2.74
C LEU A 717 6.03 -69.89 2.21
N PRO A 718 6.36 -70.07 0.91
CA PRO A 718 5.76 -69.52 -0.31
C PRO A 718 5.60 -70.61 -1.40
N PHE A 719 4.78 -70.39 -2.44
CA PHE A 719 5.03 -71.06 -3.72
C PHE A 719 4.81 -70.13 -4.91
N GLN A 720 5.90 -69.97 -5.67
CA GLN A 720 6.03 -69.22 -6.93
C GLN A 720 5.26 -69.87 -8.09
N ARG A 721 4.77 -69.03 -9.02
CA ARG A 721 4.90 -69.14 -10.50
C ARG A 721 4.26 -67.88 -11.12
N GLN A 722 5.01 -66.85 -11.53
CA GLN A 722 5.74 -66.67 -12.80
C GLN A 722 4.94 -66.93 -14.09
N TYR A 723 4.74 -65.83 -14.84
CA TYR A 723 4.63 -65.63 -16.30
C TYR A 723 3.65 -66.51 -17.11
N GLY A 724 2.90 -66.02 -18.10
CA GLY A 724 2.83 -64.73 -18.77
C GLY A 724 1.94 -64.84 -20.03
N ALA A 725 1.54 -63.66 -20.53
CA ALA A 725 1.13 -63.32 -21.91
C ALA A 725 0.14 -64.23 -22.68
N GLN A 726 -1.02 -63.67 -23.07
CA GLN A 726 -1.41 -63.43 -24.48
C GLN A 726 -2.85 -62.87 -24.58
N ASP A 727 -2.94 -61.67 -25.16
CA ASP A 727 -4.10 -61.10 -25.88
C ASP A 727 -4.26 -61.85 -27.24
N PRO A 728 -5.31 -61.73 -28.11
CA PRO A 728 -6.25 -60.60 -28.23
C PRO A 728 -7.70 -60.90 -28.72
N ARG A 729 -8.48 -59.79 -28.85
CA ARG A 729 -9.65 -59.53 -29.73
C ARG A 729 -11.07 -59.71 -29.17
N SER A 730 -11.76 -58.57 -29.00
CA SER A 730 -12.87 -58.19 -29.89
C SER A 730 -13.15 -56.69 -29.80
N GLN A 731 -13.25 -56.08 -30.99
CA GLN A 731 -13.68 -54.70 -31.22
C GLN A 731 -15.20 -54.59 -31.01
N GLU A 732 -15.66 -53.48 -30.44
CA GLU A 732 -16.86 -52.83 -30.96
C GLU A 732 -16.81 -51.32 -30.63
N GLU A 733 -17.04 -50.55 -31.68
CA GLU A 733 -16.90 -49.10 -31.78
C GLU A 733 -18.08 -48.40 -31.11
N ASN A 734 -17.82 -47.28 -30.42
CA ASN A 734 -18.76 -46.16 -30.42
C ASN A 734 -18.02 -44.84 -30.26
N ILE A 735 -18.09 -44.05 -31.31
CA ILE A 735 -17.50 -42.73 -31.48
C ILE A 735 -18.43 -41.69 -30.85
N SER A 736 -17.91 -40.84 -29.96
CA SER A 736 -18.36 -39.46 -29.85
C SER A 736 -17.19 -38.54 -29.51
N THR A 737 -17.11 -37.47 -30.28
CA THR A 737 -16.01 -36.53 -30.50
C THR A 737 -15.60 -35.71 -29.27
N VAL A 738 -14.31 -35.81 -28.91
CA VAL A 738 -13.60 -34.88 -28.01
C VAL A 738 -12.75 -33.94 -28.87
N ILE A 739 -12.90 -32.63 -28.68
CA ILE A 739 -11.96 -31.63 -29.20
C ILE A 739 -10.84 -31.49 -28.16
N ASP A 740 -9.63 -31.80 -28.62
CA ASP A 740 -8.36 -31.83 -27.93
C ASP A 740 -7.83 -30.41 -27.65
N SER A 741 -7.30 -30.18 -26.44
CA SER A 741 -6.32 -29.12 -26.19
C SER A 741 -5.27 -29.64 -25.20
N GLN A 742 -4.23 -30.24 -25.78
CA GLN A 742 -3.07 -30.78 -25.10
C GLN A 742 -2.37 -29.75 -24.23
N HIS A 743 -2.15 -30.15 -22.98
CA HIS A 743 -1.19 -29.56 -22.07
C HIS A 743 0.23 -29.90 -22.53
N ASP A 744 1.04 -28.87 -22.76
CA ASP A 744 2.50 -29.02 -22.80
C ASP A 744 3.02 -28.85 -21.37
N VAL A 745 3.36 -29.99 -20.75
CA VAL A 745 3.93 -30.07 -19.41
C VAL A 745 5.44 -29.91 -19.56
N ASP A 746 5.97 -28.76 -19.15
CA ASP A 746 7.41 -28.51 -19.09
C ASP A 746 8.04 -29.31 -17.93
N PRO A 747 8.91 -30.31 -18.19
CA PRO A 747 9.42 -31.23 -17.18
C PRO A 747 10.59 -30.67 -16.33
N GLU A 748 10.95 -29.40 -16.46
CA GLU A 748 12.01 -28.76 -15.63
C GLU A 748 11.51 -28.08 -14.34
N LEU A 749 10.21 -28.14 -14.02
CA LEU A 749 9.66 -27.48 -12.81
C LEU A 749 9.74 -28.30 -11.50
N THR A 750 10.39 -29.47 -11.51
CA THR A 750 10.33 -30.45 -10.40
C THR A 750 11.50 -30.45 -9.43
N THR A 751 12.49 -29.55 -9.53
CA THR A 751 13.56 -29.50 -8.52
C THR A 751 14.00 -28.07 -8.22
N ILE A 752 13.58 -27.55 -7.06
CA ILE A 752 14.27 -26.61 -6.13
C ILE A 752 13.20 -25.90 -5.26
N ASN A 753 13.10 -26.32 -3.99
CA ASN A 753 12.67 -25.56 -2.81
C ASN A 753 11.51 -24.54 -2.94
N ASP A 754 10.31 -25.01 -3.29
CA ASP A 754 9.09 -24.18 -3.51
C ASP A 754 8.36 -23.73 -2.20
N MET A 755 9.04 -23.83 -1.05
CA MET A 755 8.48 -23.52 0.28
C MET A 755 9.18 -22.35 0.99
N ASP A 756 10.22 -21.74 0.40
CA ASP A 756 10.96 -20.63 1.04
C ASP A 756 10.09 -19.39 1.28
N TRP A 757 9.00 -19.21 0.52
CA TRP A 757 8.07 -18.11 0.77
C TRP A 757 7.19 -18.34 2.02
N LEU A 758 6.94 -19.59 2.43
CA LEU A 758 6.26 -19.89 3.69
C LEU A 758 7.16 -19.57 4.89
N ASN A 759 8.50 -19.66 4.73
CA ASN A 759 9.46 -19.23 5.76
C ASN A 759 9.56 -17.69 5.87
N THR A 760 9.20 -16.94 4.82
CA THR A 760 9.02 -15.48 4.90
C THR A 760 7.66 -15.06 5.45
N VAL A 761 6.73 -16.00 5.59
CA VAL A 761 5.41 -15.73 6.17
C VAL A 761 5.17 -16.69 7.34
N ASP A 762 5.82 -16.38 8.47
CA ASP A 762 5.69 -17.13 9.72
C ASP A 762 4.31 -16.93 10.34
N TRP A 763 3.42 -17.88 10.11
CA TRP A 763 2.06 -17.87 10.65
C TRP A 763 1.95 -18.49 12.05
N THR A 764 2.99 -19.13 12.64
CA THR A 764 2.87 -19.91 13.90
C THR A 764 4.09 -19.98 14.85
N GLN A 765 5.10 -19.09 14.75
CA GLN A 765 6.27 -18.88 15.65
C GLN A 765 7.60 -19.57 15.27
N GLY A 766 8.69 -18.76 15.17
CA GLY A 766 9.99 -19.05 15.80
C GLY A 766 11.26 -18.71 14.99
N SER A 767 11.78 -17.48 15.08
CA SER A 767 13.22 -17.10 15.08
C SER A 767 13.40 -15.59 14.90
N TRP A 768 12.96 -14.79 15.88
CA TRP A 768 13.10 -13.33 15.82
C TRP A 768 14.34 -12.77 16.55
N LEU A 769 15.33 -13.60 16.94
CA LEU A 769 16.53 -13.08 17.64
C LEU A 769 17.80 -13.94 17.54
N GLU A 770 18.03 -14.68 16.45
CA GLU A 770 19.38 -15.18 16.13
C GLU A 770 19.93 -14.44 14.91
N GLN A 771 20.37 -13.19 15.12
CA GLN A 771 21.58 -12.78 14.43
C GLN A 771 22.69 -13.65 14.98
N SER A 772 23.26 -14.47 14.10
CA SER A 772 24.53 -15.14 14.27
C SER A 772 25.60 -14.12 14.67
N ASN A 773 25.76 -13.88 15.97
CA ASN A 773 27.03 -13.48 16.54
C ASN A 773 27.88 -14.75 16.64
N PRO A 774 28.93 -14.94 15.83
CA PRO A 774 29.96 -15.87 16.20
C PRO A 774 30.58 -15.34 17.51
N SER A 775 30.41 -16.13 18.57
CA SER A 775 31.14 -16.01 19.81
C SER A 775 32.63 -15.88 19.51
N PHE A 776 33.18 -14.68 19.69
CA PHE A 776 34.62 -14.50 19.86
C PHE A 776 35.01 -15.21 21.16
N LEU A 777 35.57 -16.40 21.02
CA LEU A 777 36.38 -17.03 22.06
C LEU A 777 37.64 -16.17 22.25
N LEU A 778 37.66 -15.41 23.34
CA LEU A 778 38.89 -14.89 23.95
C LEU A 778 39.20 -15.78 25.16
N SER A 779 40.02 -16.80 24.91
CA SER A 779 40.87 -17.45 25.91
C SER A 779 41.94 -18.24 25.16
N ASP A 780 43.10 -17.60 24.93
CA ASP A 780 44.37 -18.05 25.51
C ASP A 780 45.59 -17.38 24.83
N LEU A 781 46.29 -16.60 25.67
CA LEU A 781 47.75 -16.50 25.79
C LEU A 781 48.58 -16.00 24.58
N SER A 782 48.90 -14.70 24.56
CA SER A 782 50.24 -14.13 24.85
C SER A 782 50.32 -12.64 24.51
#